data_AF-A0A915K661-F1
#
_entry.id   AF-A0A915K661-F1
#
_cell.length_a   1.000
_cell.length_b   1.000
_cell.length_c   1.000
_cell.angle_alpha   90.00
_cell.angle_beta   90.00
_cell.angle_gamma   90.00
#
_symmetry.space_group_name_H-M   'P 1'
#
loop_
_entity.id
_entity.type
_entity.pdbx_description
1 polymer ?
#
loop_
_entity_poly.entity_id
_entity_poly.type
_entity_poly.pdbx_seq_one_letter_code
_entity_poly.pdbx_strand_id
1 'polypeptide(L)'
;IFEKWNSEELESFLVEITADILKFKDPQTGQALVTQIYDSAGQKGTGKWTGICALDLGVPVTLIAQAVFARCLSSLKQERIEASKILPSSKETSIKVEKIKFLNQINKALYAAKIISYAQGFMLMKSAAYEYSWTLNYGNIAMMWRGGCIIRSVFLGRIKDAFEKAPNLKNLLLDDFFRGALKDCQIALREINVVAAQCGIPIPTIRAALNFFDGYRSAVLPANLLQALRDYFGSHTYERIDDLGRFVHTDFPGEGRHQPSKKALITTHESSTRADIGLIGLAVMGQNLVLNMNDHGFVVCVYNRTVSKVDEFLANEAKGTNVQGAKSLEELVSKLKTPRRIMLLVKAGSAVDEFIEKLSKLLDKGDIIIDGGNSDYRDTQRRCKVLREKGLFFVGSGVSGGEDGARYGPSLMPGGSVEAWPSLKPIFQAIAAKVGPNQSESCCDWVGDNGAGHFVKMVHNGIEYGDMQLICEAYHLMKDVLNIDHDEMSAIFKTWNSKQLESYLIEITADVLKTIDEKTGRPLVTQINDSAGQKGTGKWTAICALDMGVPVTLIAEAVFARCLSSLKAERVEAASKLLPKFDGVSPKIEKSEFVHEINQALYAAKIISYAQGFMLMQAAAKEYDWDLNYGSIAMMWRGGCIIRSVFLGRIKDAFDKTPDLKSLLLDEFFRQAFKDCQDSLRKVVSIAGRFGIPIPAFSAALDFYDGYRCAVLPANLIQAQRDYFGAHTYERLDQPGQFVHTNWTGRGGRVASSTYQA
;
A
#
# COMPACT_ATOMS: atom_id res chain seq x y z
N ILE A 1 -5.53 -1.94 -38.30
CA ILE A 1 -5.70 -2.77 -37.08
C ILE A 1 -6.76 -2.17 -36.19
N PHE A 2 -6.54 -1.00 -35.59
CA PHE A 2 -7.54 -0.35 -34.72
C PHE A 2 -8.87 -0.04 -35.42
N GLU A 3 -8.87 0.31 -36.71
CA GLU A 3 -10.12 0.47 -37.50
C GLU A 3 -10.95 -0.82 -37.53
N LYS A 4 -10.31 -1.96 -37.78
CA LYS A 4 -10.95 -3.28 -37.73
C LYS A 4 -11.48 -3.59 -36.33
N TRP A 5 -10.68 -3.35 -35.29
CA TRP A 5 -11.12 -3.58 -33.92
C TRP A 5 -12.31 -2.70 -33.52
N ASN A 6 -12.40 -1.49 -34.09
CA ASN A 6 -13.52 -0.56 -33.84
C ASN A 6 -14.81 -0.98 -34.56
N SER A 7 -14.76 -1.86 -35.55
CA SER A 7 -15.97 -2.42 -36.20
C SER A 7 -16.44 -3.74 -35.56
N GLU A 8 -15.76 -4.20 -34.50
CA GLU A 8 -16.02 -5.47 -33.83
C GLU A 8 -16.34 -5.21 -32.33
N GLU A 9 -16.00 -6.14 -31.45
CA GLU A 9 -16.36 -6.12 -30.03
C GLU A 9 -15.76 -4.92 -29.24
N LEU A 10 -14.73 -4.28 -29.79
CA LEU A 10 -14.06 -3.13 -29.17
C LEU A 10 -14.62 -1.77 -29.59
N GLU A 11 -15.70 -1.71 -30.40
CA GLU A 11 -16.34 -0.47 -30.86
C GLU A 11 -16.48 0.56 -29.72
N SER A 12 -15.71 1.65 -29.83
CA SER A 12 -15.72 2.77 -28.90
C SER A 12 -14.97 3.97 -29.43
N PHE A 13 -15.32 5.14 -28.89
CA PHE A 13 -14.67 6.39 -29.27
C PHE A 13 -13.15 6.39 -29.05
N LEU A 14 -12.66 5.81 -27.95
CA LEU A 14 -11.22 5.76 -27.71
C LEU A 14 -10.47 4.88 -28.73
N VAL A 15 -11.09 3.82 -29.25
CA VAL A 15 -10.50 2.96 -30.29
C VAL A 15 -10.56 3.65 -31.66
N GLU A 16 -11.67 4.32 -31.95
CA GLU A 16 -11.87 5.20 -33.12
C GLU A 16 -10.75 6.25 -33.22
N ILE A 17 -10.61 7.11 -32.20
CA ILE A 17 -9.60 8.19 -32.24
C ILE A 17 -8.17 7.64 -32.24
N THR A 18 -7.93 6.47 -31.63
CA THR A 18 -6.61 5.83 -31.69
C THR A 18 -6.24 5.44 -33.11
N ALA A 19 -7.19 4.91 -33.87
CA ALA A 19 -6.98 4.60 -35.28
C ALA A 19 -6.63 5.86 -36.08
N ASP A 20 -7.28 6.99 -35.78
CA ASP A 20 -7.02 8.26 -36.45
C ASP A 20 -5.68 8.86 -36.08
N ILE A 21 -5.37 8.96 -34.78
CA ILE A 21 -4.10 9.50 -34.25
C ILE A 21 -2.90 8.82 -34.92
N LEU A 22 -2.94 7.50 -35.09
CA LEU A 22 -1.84 6.73 -35.68
C LEU A 22 -1.60 7.02 -37.17
N LYS A 23 -2.54 7.69 -37.86
CA LYS A 23 -2.37 8.15 -39.25
C LYS A 23 -1.59 9.46 -39.35
N PHE A 24 -1.56 10.26 -38.29
CA PHE A 24 -0.94 11.58 -38.32
C PHE A 24 0.58 11.47 -38.50
N LYS A 25 1.10 12.29 -39.42
CA LYS A 25 2.52 12.47 -39.66
C LYS A 25 2.94 13.86 -39.24
N ASP A 26 4.14 13.95 -38.70
CA ASP A 26 4.80 15.21 -38.47
C ASP A 26 5.13 15.88 -39.82
N PRO A 27 4.67 17.11 -40.09
CA PRO A 27 4.90 17.76 -41.39
C PRO A 27 6.36 18.06 -41.70
N GLN A 28 7.20 18.20 -40.67
CA GLN A 28 8.62 18.54 -40.83
C GLN A 28 9.46 17.28 -41.05
N THR A 29 9.18 16.19 -40.32
CA THR A 29 10.01 14.97 -40.35
C THR A 29 9.41 13.82 -41.16
N GLY A 30 8.12 13.88 -41.48
CA GLY A 30 7.38 12.76 -42.10
C GLY A 30 7.18 11.53 -41.18
N GLN A 31 7.70 11.57 -39.95
CA GLN A 31 7.56 10.49 -38.98
C GLN A 31 6.15 10.46 -38.39
N ALA A 32 5.74 9.36 -37.77
CA ALA A 32 4.44 9.31 -37.09
C ALA A 32 4.41 10.36 -35.96
N LEU A 33 3.42 11.24 -35.95
CA LEU A 33 3.38 12.36 -35.01
C LEU A 33 3.42 11.88 -33.55
N VAL A 34 2.73 10.77 -33.26
CA VAL A 34 2.72 10.17 -31.91
C VAL A 34 4.12 9.82 -31.39
N THR A 35 5.09 9.50 -32.26
CA THR A 35 6.47 9.18 -31.82
C THR A 35 7.29 10.44 -31.54
N GLN A 36 6.80 11.63 -31.90
CA GLN A 36 7.41 12.92 -31.59
C GLN A 36 6.84 13.54 -30.31
N ILE A 37 5.79 12.94 -29.72
CA ILE A 37 5.16 13.46 -28.52
C ILE A 37 5.97 13.03 -27.30
N TYR A 38 6.23 13.99 -26.41
CA TYR A 38 6.88 13.78 -25.13
C TYR A 38 5.96 12.93 -24.22
N ASP A 39 6.41 11.72 -23.86
CA ASP A 39 5.64 10.70 -23.13
C ASP A 39 5.58 10.99 -21.61
N SER A 40 5.16 12.20 -21.26
CA SER A 40 4.88 12.65 -19.90
C SER A 40 3.43 13.08 -19.80
N ALA A 41 2.55 12.22 -19.28
CA ALA A 41 1.14 12.54 -19.15
C ALA A 41 0.80 13.21 -17.81
N GLY A 42 1.53 12.85 -16.74
CA GLY A 42 1.24 13.26 -15.36
C GLY A 42 -0.21 12.92 -14.93
N GLN A 43 -0.64 13.44 -13.77
CA GLN A 43 -2.01 13.27 -13.31
C GLN A 43 -2.65 14.61 -12.96
N LYS A 44 -3.92 14.79 -13.39
CA LYS A 44 -4.80 15.90 -12.98
C LYS A 44 -6.24 15.39 -12.86
N GLY A 45 -6.98 15.91 -11.90
CA GLY A 45 -8.45 15.83 -11.85
C GLY A 45 -9.04 14.44 -11.59
N THR A 46 -10.08 14.11 -12.36
CA THR A 46 -11.13 13.15 -12.00
C THR A 46 -10.66 11.71 -11.75
N GLY A 47 -9.72 11.17 -12.53
CA GLY A 47 -9.25 9.79 -12.35
C GLY A 47 -8.58 9.57 -10.98
N LYS A 48 -7.91 10.60 -10.45
CA LYS A 48 -7.29 10.57 -9.12
C LYS A 48 -8.39 10.49 -8.05
N TRP A 49 -9.42 11.33 -8.18
CA TRP A 49 -10.57 11.33 -7.27
C TRP A 49 -11.33 10.01 -7.29
N THR A 50 -11.43 9.35 -8.44
CA THR A 50 -12.02 8.00 -8.52
C THR A 50 -11.21 6.99 -7.71
N GLY A 51 -9.88 6.99 -7.82
CA GLY A 51 -9.01 6.12 -7.03
C GLY A 51 -9.09 6.39 -5.52
N ILE A 52 -9.09 7.67 -5.12
CA ILE A 52 -9.22 8.08 -3.71
C ILE A 52 -10.59 7.69 -3.15
N CYS A 53 -11.67 7.99 -3.87
CA CYS A 53 -13.03 7.64 -3.46
C CYS A 53 -13.19 6.13 -3.28
N ALA A 54 -12.61 5.33 -4.18
CA ALA A 54 -12.65 3.88 -4.04
C ALA A 54 -11.86 3.37 -2.85
N LEU A 55 -10.69 3.93 -2.56
CA LEU A 55 -9.93 3.62 -1.36
C LEU A 55 -10.76 3.95 -0.10
N ASP A 56 -11.42 5.10 -0.08
CA ASP A 56 -12.27 5.52 1.05
C ASP A 56 -13.48 4.62 1.28
N LEU A 57 -14.14 4.20 0.21
CA LEU A 57 -15.28 3.28 0.23
C LEU A 57 -14.87 1.80 0.35
N GLY A 58 -13.56 1.49 0.34
CA GLY A 58 -13.07 0.12 0.42
C GLY A 58 -13.38 -0.74 -0.82
N VAL A 59 -13.40 -0.13 -2.00
CA VAL A 59 -13.73 -0.79 -3.28
C VAL A 59 -12.46 -1.09 -4.10
N PRO A 60 -12.23 -2.34 -4.53
CA PRO A 60 -11.04 -2.72 -5.31
C PRO A 60 -11.10 -2.26 -6.78
N VAL A 61 -10.76 -0.99 -7.06
CA VAL A 61 -10.68 -0.40 -8.42
C VAL A 61 -9.26 -0.46 -9.02
N THR A 62 -8.60 -1.61 -8.88
CA THR A 62 -7.18 -1.79 -9.21
C THR A 62 -6.80 -1.26 -10.60
N LEU A 63 -7.58 -1.55 -11.64
CA LEU A 63 -7.26 -1.16 -13.01
C LEU A 63 -7.29 0.35 -13.21
N ILE A 64 -8.30 1.02 -12.64
CA ILE A 64 -8.46 2.48 -12.72
C ILE A 64 -7.31 3.17 -11.97
N ALA A 65 -6.96 2.68 -10.78
CA ALA A 65 -5.85 3.22 -10.00
C ALA A 65 -4.49 3.00 -10.72
N GLN A 66 -4.24 1.81 -11.27
CA GLN A 66 -3.02 1.55 -12.05
C GLN A 66 -2.91 2.42 -13.30
N ALA A 67 -4.03 2.75 -13.95
CA ALA A 67 -4.03 3.69 -15.08
C ALA A 67 -3.55 5.09 -14.65
N VAL A 68 -3.91 5.53 -13.43
CA VAL A 68 -3.43 6.79 -12.85
C VAL A 68 -1.94 6.69 -12.51
N PHE A 69 -1.52 5.64 -11.80
CA PHE A 69 -0.11 5.47 -11.42
C PHE A 69 0.82 5.30 -12.62
N ALA A 70 0.38 4.64 -13.70
CA ALA A 70 1.14 4.56 -14.95
C ALA A 70 1.41 5.95 -15.55
N ARG A 71 0.47 6.89 -15.41
CA ARG A 71 0.67 8.28 -15.82
C ARG A 71 1.61 9.03 -14.87
N CYS A 72 1.51 8.82 -13.56
CA CYS A 72 2.46 9.34 -12.57
C CYS A 72 3.90 8.86 -12.85
N LEU A 73 4.06 7.58 -13.20
CA LEU A 73 5.36 7.01 -13.58
C LEU A 73 5.87 7.64 -14.89
N SER A 74 4.98 7.88 -15.86
CA SER A 74 5.37 8.52 -17.13
C SER A 74 5.96 9.92 -16.93
N SER A 75 5.49 10.66 -15.91
CA SER A 75 5.99 12.01 -15.60
C SER A 75 7.40 12.04 -15.01
N LEU A 76 7.94 10.91 -14.56
CA LEU A 76 9.34 10.80 -14.10
C LEU A 76 10.32 10.70 -15.29
N LYS A 77 10.07 11.45 -16.38
CA LYS A 77 10.72 11.24 -17.68
C LYS A 77 12.25 11.30 -17.64
N GLN A 78 12.83 12.26 -16.93
CA GLN A 78 14.29 12.39 -16.83
C GLN A 78 14.90 11.23 -16.01
N GLU A 79 14.30 10.89 -14.87
CA GLU A 79 14.69 9.72 -14.07
C GLU A 79 14.59 8.43 -14.88
N ARG A 80 13.54 8.25 -15.70
CA ARG A 80 13.40 7.08 -16.57
C ARG A 80 14.49 7.01 -17.63
N ILE A 81 14.88 8.14 -18.23
CA ILE A 81 16.00 8.19 -19.18
C ILE A 81 17.31 7.78 -18.47
N GLU A 82 17.56 8.30 -17.27
CA GLU A 82 18.74 7.93 -16.46
C GLU A 82 18.72 6.44 -16.11
N ALA A 83 17.60 5.95 -15.57
CA ALA A 83 17.40 4.56 -15.19
C ALA A 83 17.57 3.60 -16.37
N SER A 84 17.07 3.95 -17.56
CA SER A 84 17.18 3.11 -18.76
C SER A 84 18.61 2.80 -19.20
N LYS A 85 19.58 3.63 -18.78
CA LYS A 85 21.00 3.45 -19.11
C LYS A 85 21.70 2.46 -18.18
N ILE A 86 21.17 2.25 -16.98
CA ILE A 86 21.86 1.50 -15.92
C ILE A 86 21.07 0.31 -15.36
N LEU A 87 19.74 0.32 -15.49
CA LEU A 87 18.89 -0.79 -15.05
C LEU A 87 18.76 -1.81 -16.18
N PRO A 88 19.08 -3.09 -15.93
CA PRO A 88 19.02 -4.11 -16.96
C PRO A 88 17.58 -4.38 -17.43
N SER A 89 17.44 -4.73 -18.71
CA SER A 89 16.20 -5.27 -19.25
C SER A 89 16.06 -6.76 -18.94
N SER A 90 14.91 -7.33 -19.28
CA SER A 90 14.77 -8.79 -19.41
C SER A 90 15.81 -9.37 -20.39
N LYS A 91 16.28 -10.59 -20.11
CA LYS A 91 17.12 -11.37 -21.04
C LYS A 91 16.40 -11.68 -22.35
N GLU A 92 15.10 -11.94 -22.28
CA GLU A 92 14.25 -12.12 -23.46
C GLU A 92 13.66 -10.75 -23.82
N THR A 93 14.03 -10.20 -24.99
CA THR A 93 13.52 -8.89 -25.46
C THR A 93 12.55 -9.02 -26.63
N SER A 94 12.43 -10.22 -27.19
CA SER A 94 11.49 -10.53 -28.27
C SER A 94 11.13 -12.01 -28.27
N ILE A 95 9.95 -12.33 -28.80
CA ILE A 95 9.49 -13.70 -29.00
C ILE A 95 9.07 -13.91 -30.44
N LYS A 96 9.24 -15.14 -30.95
CA LYS A 96 8.72 -15.53 -32.25
C LYS A 96 7.23 -15.84 -32.12
N VAL A 97 6.40 -14.99 -32.70
CA VAL A 97 4.94 -15.16 -32.74
C VAL A 97 4.41 -15.02 -34.16
N GLU A 98 3.35 -15.77 -34.46
CA GLU A 98 2.56 -15.52 -35.65
C GLU A 98 1.81 -14.19 -35.48
N LYS A 99 2.20 -13.18 -36.27
CA LYS A 99 1.79 -11.78 -36.07
C LYS A 99 0.26 -11.60 -35.99
N ILE A 100 -0.50 -12.22 -36.89
CA ILE A 100 -1.97 -12.08 -36.93
C ILE A 100 -2.59 -12.71 -35.69
N LYS A 101 -2.21 -13.95 -35.35
CA LYS A 101 -2.66 -14.61 -34.12
C LYS A 101 -2.34 -13.79 -32.87
N PHE A 102 -1.14 -13.24 -32.76
CA PHE A 102 -0.74 -12.43 -31.61
C PHE A 102 -1.52 -11.12 -31.51
N LEU A 103 -1.76 -10.43 -32.62
CA LEU A 103 -2.64 -9.25 -32.66
C LEU A 103 -4.07 -9.58 -32.20
N ASN A 104 -4.60 -10.75 -32.59
CA ASN A 104 -5.90 -11.20 -32.10
C ASN A 104 -5.89 -11.49 -30.59
N GLN A 105 -4.78 -11.99 -30.02
CA GLN A 105 -4.64 -12.14 -28.56
C GLN A 105 -4.64 -10.77 -27.86
N ILE A 106 -3.93 -9.77 -28.40
CA ILE A 106 -3.95 -8.40 -27.86
C ILE A 106 -5.37 -7.83 -27.87
N ASN A 107 -6.10 -7.99 -28.98
CA ASN A 107 -7.50 -7.55 -29.10
C ASN A 107 -8.38 -8.16 -27.99
N LYS A 108 -8.33 -9.48 -27.80
CA LYS A 108 -9.10 -10.18 -26.77
C LYS A 108 -8.69 -9.80 -25.34
N ALA A 109 -7.39 -9.65 -25.08
CA ALA A 109 -6.90 -9.20 -23.78
C ALA A 109 -7.39 -7.77 -23.45
N LEU A 110 -7.37 -6.87 -24.44
CA LEU A 110 -7.90 -5.52 -24.31
C LEU A 110 -9.41 -5.52 -24.07
N TYR A 111 -10.15 -6.38 -24.77
CA TYR A 111 -11.59 -6.57 -24.58
C TYR A 111 -11.93 -7.01 -23.15
N ALA A 112 -11.22 -8.02 -22.63
CA ALA A 112 -11.37 -8.47 -21.24
C ALA A 112 -11.04 -7.36 -20.22
N ALA A 113 -9.93 -6.63 -20.41
CA ALA A 113 -9.54 -5.54 -19.53
C ALA A 113 -10.60 -4.41 -19.51
N LYS A 114 -11.23 -4.11 -20.65
CA LYS A 114 -12.29 -3.12 -20.75
C LYS A 114 -13.56 -3.54 -20.01
N ILE A 115 -13.97 -4.81 -20.11
CA ILE A 115 -15.09 -5.36 -19.31
C ILE A 115 -14.82 -5.18 -17.81
N ILE A 116 -13.61 -5.55 -17.36
CA ILE A 116 -13.21 -5.46 -15.95
C ILE A 116 -13.18 -4.00 -15.47
N SER A 117 -12.70 -3.08 -16.30
CA SER A 117 -12.72 -1.64 -16.00
C SER A 117 -14.14 -1.12 -15.76
N TYR A 118 -15.09 -1.48 -16.63
CA TYR A 118 -16.50 -1.14 -16.43
C TYR A 118 -17.08 -1.78 -15.17
N ALA A 119 -16.77 -3.06 -14.92
CA ALA A 119 -17.21 -3.75 -13.71
C ALA A 119 -16.75 -3.03 -12.43
N GLN A 120 -15.49 -2.59 -12.38
CA GLN A 120 -14.94 -1.83 -11.26
C GLN A 120 -15.63 -0.45 -11.10
N GLY A 121 -15.89 0.27 -12.19
CA GLY A 121 -16.57 1.56 -12.17
C GLY A 121 -18.01 1.46 -11.63
N PHE A 122 -18.79 0.49 -12.10
CA PHE A 122 -20.15 0.26 -11.60
C PHE A 122 -20.17 -0.25 -10.16
N MET A 123 -19.21 -1.09 -9.77
CA MET A 123 -19.02 -1.52 -8.38
C MET A 123 -18.78 -0.32 -7.44
N LEU A 124 -17.95 0.65 -7.86
CA LEU A 124 -17.73 1.89 -7.10
C LEU A 124 -19.00 2.73 -6.96
N MET A 125 -19.71 2.98 -8.07
CA MET A 125 -20.96 3.75 -8.03
C MET A 125 -22.01 3.10 -7.11
N LYS A 126 -22.08 1.76 -7.10
CA LYS A 126 -22.98 1.02 -6.20
C LYS A 126 -22.61 1.17 -4.74
N SER A 127 -21.31 1.06 -4.41
CA SER A 127 -20.84 1.26 -3.05
C SER A 127 -21.08 2.70 -2.59
N ALA A 128 -20.83 3.69 -3.45
CA ALA A 128 -21.14 5.10 -3.15
C ALA A 128 -22.65 5.31 -2.95
N ALA A 129 -23.50 4.71 -3.79
CA ALA A 129 -24.94 4.82 -3.64
C ALA A 129 -25.44 4.22 -2.33
N TYR A 130 -24.85 3.11 -1.89
CA TYR A 130 -25.15 2.52 -0.59
C TYR A 130 -24.71 3.44 0.56
N GLU A 131 -23.44 3.88 0.56
CA GLU A 131 -22.86 4.71 1.63
C GLU A 131 -23.61 6.05 1.79
N TYR A 132 -23.94 6.71 0.68
CA TYR A 132 -24.56 8.03 0.68
C TYR A 132 -26.08 7.99 0.51
N SER A 133 -26.69 6.80 0.56
CA SER A 133 -28.14 6.61 0.37
C SER A 133 -28.67 7.23 -0.95
N TRP A 134 -27.89 7.15 -2.02
CA TRP A 134 -28.33 7.60 -3.35
C TRP A 134 -29.17 6.54 -4.05
N THR A 135 -30.16 6.99 -4.82
CA THR A 135 -30.90 6.14 -5.75
C THR A 135 -30.35 6.36 -7.15
N LEU A 136 -29.63 5.37 -7.69
CA LEU A 136 -29.03 5.44 -9.03
C LEU A 136 -29.70 4.45 -9.98
N ASN A 137 -30.03 4.92 -11.19
CA ASN A 137 -30.49 4.06 -12.28
C ASN A 137 -29.29 3.71 -13.19
N TYR A 138 -28.65 2.58 -12.91
CA TYR A 138 -27.42 2.16 -13.60
C TYR A 138 -27.61 1.95 -15.12
N GLY A 139 -28.76 1.42 -15.54
CA GLY A 139 -29.07 1.22 -16.96
C GLY A 139 -29.19 2.54 -17.72
N ASN A 140 -29.91 3.52 -17.16
CA ASN A 140 -30.02 4.86 -17.76
C ASN A 140 -28.67 5.61 -17.74
N ILE A 141 -27.89 5.47 -16.67
CA ILE A 141 -26.52 6.02 -16.60
C ILE A 141 -25.67 5.45 -17.74
N ALA A 142 -25.71 4.13 -17.96
CA ALA A 142 -24.98 3.51 -19.06
C ALA A 142 -25.40 4.09 -20.43
N MET A 143 -26.69 4.32 -20.64
CA MET A 143 -27.18 4.90 -21.89
C MET A 143 -26.78 6.36 -22.09
N MET A 144 -26.80 7.18 -21.03
CA MET A 144 -26.30 8.56 -21.09
C MET A 144 -24.82 8.58 -21.52
N TRP A 145 -24.01 7.69 -20.94
CA TRP A 145 -22.60 7.56 -21.32
C TRP A 145 -22.39 7.06 -22.75
N ARG A 146 -23.29 6.22 -23.26
CA ARG A 146 -23.21 5.71 -24.64
C ARG A 146 -23.42 6.81 -25.67
N GLY A 147 -24.30 7.77 -25.38
CA GLY A 147 -24.63 8.86 -26.31
C GLY A 147 -23.69 10.05 -26.26
N GLY A 148 -23.13 10.38 -25.09
CA GLY A 148 -22.50 11.70 -24.88
C GLY A 148 -21.15 11.73 -24.17
N CYS A 149 -20.54 10.58 -23.82
CA CYS A 149 -19.28 10.57 -23.07
C CYS A 149 -18.11 10.00 -23.88
N ILE A 150 -16.88 10.41 -23.52
CA ILE A 150 -15.62 9.91 -24.11
C ILE A 150 -15.51 8.38 -23.96
N ILE A 151 -16.09 7.82 -22.90
CA ILE A 151 -16.10 6.38 -22.66
C ILE A 151 -17.11 5.63 -23.54
N ARG A 152 -17.89 6.31 -24.41
CA ARG A 152 -18.93 5.66 -25.23
C ARG A 152 -18.43 4.39 -25.91
N SER A 153 -19.22 3.33 -25.79
CA SER A 153 -18.90 2.01 -26.32
C SER A 153 -20.14 1.15 -26.47
N VAL A 154 -20.09 0.18 -27.39
CA VAL A 154 -21.13 -0.85 -27.56
C VAL A 154 -21.46 -1.59 -26.25
N PHE A 155 -20.48 -1.74 -25.35
CA PHE A 155 -20.68 -2.35 -24.02
C PHE A 155 -21.75 -1.68 -23.18
N LEU A 156 -21.93 -0.37 -23.29
CA LEU A 156 -22.88 0.36 -22.44
C LEU A 156 -24.33 -0.08 -22.71
N GLY A 157 -24.64 -0.54 -23.93
CA GLY A 157 -25.90 -1.21 -24.22
C GLY A 157 -26.04 -2.53 -23.47
N ARG A 158 -24.99 -3.37 -23.48
CA ARG A 158 -24.95 -4.64 -22.74
C ARG A 158 -25.05 -4.45 -21.23
N ILE A 159 -24.46 -3.38 -20.70
CA ILE A 159 -24.54 -3.02 -19.28
C ILE A 159 -25.98 -2.64 -18.90
N LYS A 160 -26.67 -1.87 -19.75
CA LYS A 160 -28.10 -1.58 -19.57
C LYS A 160 -28.90 -2.88 -19.52
N ASP A 161 -28.74 -3.76 -20.51
CA ASP A 161 -29.47 -5.03 -20.57
C ASP A 161 -29.26 -5.87 -19.30
N ALA A 162 -28.03 -5.93 -18.79
CA ALA A 162 -27.69 -6.65 -17.56
C ALA A 162 -28.42 -6.10 -16.33
N PHE A 163 -28.47 -4.78 -16.15
CA PHE A 163 -29.17 -4.16 -15.02
C PHE A 163 -30.70 -4.16 -15.17
N GLU A 164 -31.25 -4.20 -16.39
CA GLU A 164 -32.69 -4.39 -16.60
C GLU A 164 -33.12 -5.82 -16.26
N LYS A 165 -32.32 -6.81 -16.66
CA LYS A 165 -32.54 -8.22 -16.30
C LYS A 165 -32.37 -8.47 -14.80
N ALA A 166 -31.37 -7.84 -14.19
CA ALA A 166 -31.06 -8.00 -12.77
C ALA A 166 -30.74 -6.64 -12.11
N PRO A 167 -31.75 -5.90 -11.63
CA PRO A 167 -31.55 -4.59 -11.00
C PRO A 167 -30.60 -4.61 -9.80
N ASN A 168 -30.54 -5.73 -9.08
CA ASN A 168 -29.68 -5.96 -7.93
C ASN A 168 -28.34 -6.64 -8.25
N LEU A 169 -27.97 -6.74 -9.54
CA LEU A 169 -26.73 -7.38 -10.00
C LEU A 169 -25.52 -6.84 -9.24
N LYS A 170 -24.89 -7.67 -8.40
CA LYS A 170 -23.79 -7.25 -7.49
C LYS A 170 -22.63 -6.66 -8.28
N ASN A 171 -22.22 -7.36 -9.33
CA ASN A 171 -21.11 -7.00 -10.20
C ASN A 171 -21.42 -7.45 -11.64
N LEU A 172 -20.99 -6.67 -12.64
CA LEU A 172 -21.14 -7.00 -14.05
C LEU A 172 -20.53 -8.35 -14.42
N LEU A 173 -19.49 -8.80 -13.71
CA LEU A 173 -18.86 -10.10 -13.99
C LEU A 173 -19.78 -11.29 -13.68
N LEU A 174 -20.86 -11.10 -12.93
CA LEU A 174 -21.83 -12.16 -12.62
C LEU A 174 -22.93 -12.31 -13.67
N ASP A 175 -23.03 -11.37 -14.62
CA ASP A 175 -23.98 -11.46 -15.73
C ASP A 175 -23.50 -12.45 -16.81
N ASP A 176 -24.46 -13.10 -17.47
CA ASP A 176 -24.21 -14.19 -18.41
C ASP A 176 -23.38 -13.75 -19.62
N PHE A 177 -23.63 -12.55 -20.16
CA PHE A 177 -22.91 -12.04 -21.33
C PHE A 177 -21.45 -11.73 -20.98
N PHE A 178 -21.22 -10.96 -19.92
CA PHE A 178 -19.87 -10.56 -19.52
C PHE A 178 -19.03 -11.75 -19.05
N ARG A 179 -19.64 -12.71 -18.35
CA ARG A 179 -18.99 -13.97 -18.01
C ARG A 179 -18.58 -14.75 -19.26
N GLY A 180 -19.49 -14.89 -20.24
CA GLY A 180 -19.21 -15.57 -21.51
C GLY A 180 -18.05 -14.92 -22.26
N ALA A 181 -18.09 -13.59 -22.40
CA ALA A 181 -17.02 -12.81 -23.00
C ALA A 181 -15.65 -13.03 -22.31
N LEU A 182 -15.61 -13.02 -20.98
CA LEU A 182 -14.37 -13.28 -20.23
C LEU A 182 -13.89 -14.72 -20.37
N LYS A 183 -14.80 -15.69 -20.48
CA LYS A 183 -14.45 -17.09 -20.77
C LYS A 183 -13.67 -17.21 -22.07
N ASP A 184 -14.12 -16.52 -23.11
CA ASP A 184 -13.53 -16.61 -24.45
C ASP A 184 -12.21 -15.82 -24.57
N CYS A 185 -11.98 -14.88 -23.65
CA CYS A 185 -10.83 -13.97 -23.68
C CYS A 185 -9.76 -14.26 -22.62
N GLN A 186 -10.06 -15.00 -21.55
CA GLN A 186 -9.09 -15.18 -20.45
C GLN A 186 -7.77 -15.83 -20.90
N ILE A 187 -7.79 -16.74 -21.87
CA ILE A 187 -6.56 -17.34 -22.41
C ILE A 187 -5.67 -16.26 -23.02
N ALA A 188 -6.25 -15.39 -23.83
CA ALA A 188 -5.55 -14.27 -24.43
C ALA A 188 -5.00 -13.30 -23.39
N LEU A 189 -5.82 -12.99 -22.37
CA LEU A 189 -5.42 -12.14 -21.27
C LEU A 189 -4.19 -12.70 -20.53
N ARG A 190 -4.15 -14.02 -20.30
CA ARG A 190 -3.01 -14.71 -19.68
C ARG A 190 -1.78 -14.72 -20.56
N GLU A 191 -1.92 -15.11 -21.83
CA GLU A 191 -0.79 -15.18 -22.77
C GLU A 191 -0.13 -13.81 -22.98
N ILE A 192 -0.93 -12.74 -23.14
CA ILE A 192 -0.38 -11.38 -23.24
C ILE A 192 0.35 -10.98 -21.95
N ASN A 193 -0.15 -11.36 -20.78
CA ASN A 193 0.52 -11.10 -19.51
C ASN A 193 1.88 -11.81 -19.39
N VAL A 194 1.92 -13.09 -19.75
CA VAL A 194 3.15 -13.91 -19.75
C VAL A 194 4.18 -13.33 -20.71
N VAL A 195 3.78 -13.10 -21.97
CA VAL A 195 4.67 -12.56 -23.00
C VAL A 195 5.23 -11.20 -22.59
N ALA A 196 4.39 -10.31 -22.06
CA ALA A 196 4.83 -8.99 -21.63
C ALA A 196 5.79 -9.06 -20.45
N ALA A 197 5.55 -9.93 -19.46
CA ALA A 197 6.46 -10.15 -18.34
C ALA A 197 7.83 -10.67 -18.80
N GLN A 198 7.83 -11.67 -19.70
CA GLN A 198 9.04 -12.23 -20.30
C GLN A 198 9.81 -11.20 -21.13
N CYS A 199 9.13 -10.39 -21.94
CA CYS A 199 9.76 -9.38 -22.79
C CYS A 199 10.19 -8.11 -22.03
N GLY A 200 9.80 -7.98 -20.77
CA GLY A 200 9.98 -6.75 -19.99
C GLY A 200 9.23 -5.55 -20.55
N ILE A 201 7.99 -5.78 -20.96
CA ILE A 201 7.07 -4.74 -21.44
C ILE A 201 6.06 -4.44 -20.32
N PRO A 202 6.00 -3.20 -19.80
CA PRO A 202 5.04 -2.83 -18.77
C PRO A 202 3.63 -2.75 -19.36
N ILE A 203 2.67 -3.44 -18.74
CA ILE A 203 1.24 -3.46 -19.12
C ILE A 203 0.34 -3.36 -17.88
N PRO A 204 0.55 -2.35 -17.02
CA PRO A 204 0.00 -2.31 -15.65
C PRO A 204 -1.52 -2.50 -15.59
N THR A 205 -2.26 -1.91 -16.52
CA THR A 205 -3.74 -2.01 -16.52
C THR A 205 -4.24 -3.38 -16.97
N ILE A 206 -3.58 -4.02 -17.94
CA ILE A 206 -3.94 -5.38 -18.39
C ILE A 206 -3.57 -6.41 -17.31
N ARG A 207 -2.45 -6.20 -16.61
CA ARG A 207 -2.03 -7.08 -15.50
C ARG A 207 -2.92 -6.91 -14.27
N ALA A 208 -3.31 -5.67 -13.93
CA ALA A 208 -4.30 -5.41 -12.88
C ALA A 208 -5.66 -6.04 -13.19
N ALA A 209 -6.09 -6.03 -14.47
CA ALA A 209 -7.29 -6.71 -14.92
C ALA A 209 -7.25 -8.21 -14.60
N LEU A 210 -6.15 -8.88 -14.98
CA LEU A 210 -5.96 -10.30 -14.73
C LEU A 210 -5.98 -10.62 -13.22
N ASN A 211 -5.24 -9.86 -12.41
CA ASN A 211 -5.20 -10.04 -10.97
C ASN A 211 -6.56 -9.83 -10.30
N PHE A 212 -7.31 -8.81 -10.72
CA PHE A 212 -8.67 -8.59 -10.22
C PHE A 212 -9.59 -9.75 -10.62
N PHE A 213 -9.55 -10.20 -11.88
CA PHE A 213 -10.36 -11.31 -12.35
C PHE A 213 -10.07 -12.60 -11.56
N ASP A 214 -8.79 -12.95 -11.40
CA ASP A 214 -8.37 -14.14 -10.66
C ASP A 214 -8.68 -14.04 -9.16
N GLY A 215 -8.54 -12.85 -8.55
CA GLY A 215 -8.90 -12.63 -7.16
C GLY A 215 -10.41 -12.64 -6.91
N TYR A 216 -11.20 -12.02 -7.79
CA TYR A 216 -12.66 -11.94 -7.67
C TYR A 216 -13.32 -13.32 -7.83
N ARG A 217 -12.79 -14.18 -8.70
CA ARG A 217 -13.29 -15.55 -8.88
C ARG A 217 -12.72 -16.57 -7.88
N SER A 218 -11.91 -16.15 -6.92
CA SER A 218 -11.29 -17.04 -5.93
C SER A 218 -12.12 -17.06 -4.64
N ALA A 219 -12.70 -18.22 -4.33
CA ALA A 219 -13.46 -18.43 -3.09
C ALA A 219 -12.61 -18.26 -1.82
N VAL A 220 -11.32 -18.59 -1.90
CA VAL A 220 -10.36 -18.46 -0.79
C VAL A 220 -9.14 -17.71 -1.29
N LEU A 221 -8.84 -16.59 -0.64
CA LEU A 221 -7.63 -15.79 -0.85
C LEU A 221 -6.65 -16.01 0.30
N PRO A 222 -5.35 -15.71 0.12
CA PRO A 222 -4.34 -15.84 1.18
C PRO A 222 -4.47 -14.78 2.30
N ALA A 223 -5.58 -14.04 2.34
CA ALA A 223 -5.86 -13.00 3.34
C ALA A 223 -6.05 -13.57 4.76
N ASN A 224 -6.28 -14.87 4.89
CA ASN A 224 -6.27 -15.59 6.17
C ASN A 224 -4.88 -15.54 6.85
N LEU A 225 -3.79 -15.70 6.10
CA LEU A 225 -2.43 -15.51 6.61
C LEU A 225 -2.20 -14.06 7.05
N LEU A 226 -2.66 -13.10 6.25
CA LEU A 226 -2.60 -11.68 6.58
C LEU A 226 -3.30 -11.38 7.93
N GLN A 227 -4.49 -11.95 8.15
CA GLN A 227 -5.21 -11.81 9.42
C GLN A 227 -4.44 -12.43 10.59
N ALA A 228 -3.91 -13.63 10.42
CA ALA A 228 -3.11 -14.31 11.44
C ALA A 228 -1.87 -13.49 11.84
N LEU A 229 -1.15 -12.93 10.87
CA LEU A 229 -0.01 -12.06 11.11
C LEU A 229 -0.42 -10.81 11.90
N ARG A 230 -1.50 -10.14 11.48
CA ARG A 230 -2.03 -8.95 12.15
C ARG A 230 -2.41 -9.19 13.60
N ASP A 231 -2.91 -10.38 13.89
CA ASP A 231 -3.19 -10.76 15.26
C ASP A 231 -1.91 -11.00 16.05
N TYR A 232 -1.00 -11.79 15.49
CA TYR A 232 0.28 -12.13 16.12
C TYR A 232 1.04 -10.92 16.65
N PHE A 233 1.21 -9.86 15.84
CA PHE A 233 1.98 -8.67 16.27
C PHE A 233 1.12 -7.53 16.84
N GLY A 234 -0.20 -7.56 16.66
CA GLY A 234 -1.07 -6.40 16.88
C GLY A 234 -2.32 -6.67 17.70
N SER A 235 -2.54 -7.92 18.13
CA SER A 235 -3.73 -8.38 18.87
C SER A 235 -5.03 -7.93 18.17
N HIS A 236 -5.07 -8.14 16.86
CA HIS A 236 -6.20 -7.83 16.01
C HIS A 236 -7.11 -9.04 15.90
N THR A 237 -8.26 -8.96 16.57
CA THR A 237 -9.33 -9.95 16.49
C THR A 237 -9.67 -10.31 15.04
N TYR A 238 -9.90 -11.59 14.79
CA TYR A 238 -10.36 -12.11 13.51
C TYR A 238 -11.56 -13.04 13.70
N GLU A 239 -12.21 -13.38 12.60
CA GLU A 239 -13.25 -14.41 12.57
C GLU A 239 -12.64 -15.78 12.23
N ARG A 240 -13.00 -16.81 12.99
CA ARG A 240 -12.62 -18.21 12.75
C ARG A 240 -13.84 -19.10 12.60
N ILE A 241 -13.67 -20.23 11.92
CA ILE A 241 -14.70 -21.27 11.80
C ILE A 241 -14.84 -22.00 13.16
N ASP A 242 -16.06 -22.07 13.70
CA ASP A 242 -16.44 -22.84 14.89
C ASP A 242 -16.73 -24.31 14.54
N ASP A 243 -16.97 -25.15 15.56
CA ASP A 243 -17.25 -26.59 15.39
C ASP A 243 -18.54 -26.87 14.58
N LEU A 244 -19.37 -25.85 14.36
CA LEU A 244 -20.61 -25.88 13.59
C LEU A 244 -20.45 -25.26 12.19
N GLY A 245 -19.22 -24.92 11.79
CA GLY A 245 -18.92 -24.33 10.48
C GLY A 245 -19.24 -22.84 10.35
N ARG A 246 -19.48 -22.12 11.46
CA ARG A 246 -19.86 -20.70 11.48
C ARG A 246 -18.68 -19.82 11.88
N PHE A 247 -18.66 -18.57 11.39
CA PHE A 247 -17.64 -17.60 11.77
C PHE A 247 -17.92 -17.00 13.16
N VAL A 248 -16.91 -17.00 14.04
CA VAL A 248 -16.94 -16.41 15.39
C VAL A 248 -15.69 -15.57 15.64
N HIS A 249 -15.83 -14.45 16.37
CA HIS A 249 -14.72 -13.59 16.76
C HIS A 249 -13.90 -14.18 17.91
N THR A 250 -12.59 -14.26 17.77
CA THR A 250 -11.67 -14.76 18.81
C THR A 250 -10.28 -14.15 18.71
N ASP A 251 -9.52 -14.25 19.80
CA ASP A 251 -8.07 -13.98 19.86
C ASP A 251 -7.26 -15.25 19.51
N PHE A 252 -6.00 -15.12 19.07
CA PHE A 252 -5.09 -16.26 18.87
C PHE A 252 -4.96 -17.12 20.14
N PRO A 253 -4.86 -18.46 20.03
CA PRO A 253 -4.47 -19.31 21.14
C PRO A 253 -3.05 -18.92 21.60
N GLY A 254 -2.93 -18.42 22.83
CA GLY A 254 -1.69 -17.90 23.39
C GLY A 254 -1.00 -18.88 24.33
N GLU A 255 -0.45 -19.98 23.81
CA GLU A 255 0.55 -20.78 24.54
C GLU A 255 1.83 -20.85 23.71
N GLY A 256 2.89 -20.17 24.19
CA GLY A 256 4.19 -20.10 23.51
C GLY A 256 4.82 -18.71 23.44
N ARG A 257 4.18 -17.67 23.98
CA ARG A 257 4.81 -16.34 24.07
C ARG A 257 6.07 -16.43 24.94
N HIS A 258 7.21 -15.99 24.41
CA HIS A 258 8.47 -15.96 25.15
C HIS A 258 8.28 -15.29 26.51
N GLN A 259 8.40 -16.07 27.58
CA GLN A 259 8.49 -15.53 28.94
C GLN A 259 9.84 -14.81 29.09
N PRO A 260 9.87 -13.53 29.47
CA PRO A 260 11.12 -12.85 29.75
C PRO A 260 11.68 -13.30 31.10
N SER A 261 12.98 -13.59 31.11
CA SER A 261 13.78 -13.76 32.31
C SER A 261 13.84 -12.44 33.10
N LYS A 262 13.37 -12.46 34.35
CA LYS A 262 13.42 -11.32 35.26
C LYS A 262 14.80 -11.20 35.92
N LYS A 263 15.46 -10.06 35.74
CA LYS A 263 16.32 -9.44 36.76
C LYS A 263 15.93 -7.97 36.88
N ALA A 264 15.03 -7.67 37.81
CA ALA A 264 14.76 -6.31 38.25
C ALA A 264 15.67 -6.01 39.46
N LEU A 265 16.49 -4.97 39.36
CA LEU A 265 17.17 -4.37 40.50
C LEU A 265 16.15 -3.45 41.20
N ILE A 266 15.74 -3.83 42.40
CA ILE A 266 14.80 -3.06 43.23
C ILE A 266 15.61 -2.05 44.03
N THR A 267 15.32 -0.76 43.86
CA THR A 267 15.62 0.27 44.86
C THR A 267 14.32 0.97 45.23
N THR A 268 13.86 0.74 46.45
CA THR A 268 12.71 1.42 47.03
C THR A 268 13.15 2.75 47.62
N HIS A 269 12.69 3.86 47.04
CA HIS A 269 12.68 5.15 47.70
C HIS A 269 11.24 5.68 47.74
N GLU A 270 10.67 5.77 48.94
CA GLU A 270 9.58 6.71 49.19
C GLU A 270 10.14 8.13 49.06
N SER A 271 9.68 8.86 48.06
CA SER A 271 9.93 10.28 47.89
C SER A 271 8.84 10.87 47.00
N SER A 272 8.37 12.05 47.37
CA SER A 272 7.44 12.89 46.63
C SER A 272 8.06 13.42 45.32
N THR A 273 8.54 12.53 44.46
CA THR A 273 9.16 12.89 43.18
C THR A 273 8.07 13.23 42.17
N ARG A 274 8.10 14.46 41.66
CA ARG A 274 7.30 14.82 40.49
C ARG A 274 7.66 13.90 39.33
N ALA A 275 6.67 13.52 38.53
CA ALA A 275 6.82 12.66 37.37
C ALA A 275 7.56 13.38 36.22
N ASP A 276 8.39 12.64 35.50
CA ASP A 276 9.10 13.10 34.32
C ASP A 276 8.15 13.33 33.14
N ILE A 277 7.17 12.46 32.96
CA ILE A 277 6.23 12.49 31.85
C ILE A 277 4.85 12.00 32.28
N GLY A 278 3.81 12.61 31.71
CA GLY A 278 2.42 12.17 31.83
C GLY A 278 2.00 11.32 30.62
N LEU A 279 1.19 10.29 30.83
CA LEU A 279 0.62 9.49 29.73
C LEU A 279 -0.90 9.35 29.88
N ILE A 280 -1.63 9.74 28.85
CA ILE A 280 -3.10 9.65 28.77
C ILE A 280 -3.49 8.53 27.81
N GLY A 281 -4.19 7.51 28.32
CA GLY A 281 -4.70 6.38 27.54
C GLY A 281 -4.06 5.05 27.91
N LEU A 282 -4.78 4.24 28.70
CA LEU A 282 -4.30 2.97 29.25
C LEU A 282 -4.87 1.74 28.52
N ALA A 283 -4.78 1.74 27.19
CA ALA A 283 -4.89 0.50 26.41
C ALA A 283 -3.56 -0.27 26.45
N VAL A 284 -3.52 -1.47 25.86
CA VAL A 284 -2.32 -2.35 25.83
C VAL A 284 -1.05 -1.61 25.42
N MET A 285 -1.10 -0.79 24.36
CA MET A 285 0.05 0.03 23.93
C MET A 285 0.50 1.05 24.98
N GLY A 286 -0.44 1.72 25.63
CA GLY A 286 -0.14 2.75 26.64
C GLY A 286 0.44 2.16 27.91
N GLN A 287 -0.14 1.07 28.41
CA GLN A 287 0.35 0.36 29.59
C GLN A 287 1.79 -0.12 29.39
N ASN A 288 2.07 -0.78 28.26
CA ASN A 288 3.39 -1.30 27.96
C ASN A 288 4.44 -0.20 27.79
N LEU A 289 4.09 0.93 27.18
CA LEU A 289 5.00 2.07 27.05
C LEU A 289 5.30 2.73 28.40
N VAL A 290 4.32 2.81 29.31
CA VAL A 290 4.52 3.29 30.69
C VAL A 290 5.50 2.39 31.44
N LEU A 291 5.32 1.07 31.36
CA LEU A 291 6.22 0.11 32.01
C LEU A 291 7.62 0.18 31.42
N ASN A 292 7.76 0.37 30.11
CA ASN A 292 9.04 0.58 29.45
C ASN A 292 9.75 1.83 29.98
N MET A 293 9.05 2.98 30.06
CA MET A 293 9.60 4.20 30.65
C MET A 293 10.02 4.02 32.12
N ASN A 294 9.21 3.31 32.91
CA ASN A 294 9.53 3.01 34.31
C ASN A 294 10.81 2.17 34.44
N ASP A 295 10.98 1.13 33.62
CA ASP A 295 12.15 0.25 33.64
C ASP A 295 13.44 1.00 33.27
N HIS A 296 13.32 2.08 32.50
CA HIS A 296 14.42 2.98 32.15
C HIS A 296 14.63 4.11 33.17
N GLY A 297 13.99 4.03 34.34
CA GLY A 297 14.22 4.94 35.47
C GLY A 297 13.43 6.25 35.41
N PHE A 298 12.44 6.38 34.53
CA PHE A 298 11.58 7.57 34.48
C PHE A 298 10.35 7.38 35.37
N VAL A 299 9.99 8.41 36.13
CA VAL A 299 8.73 8.43 36.89
C VAL A 299 7.61 8.87 35.95
N VAL A 300 6.60 8.02 35.76
CA VAL A 300 5.48 8.29 34.83
C VAL A 300 4.21 8.52 35.61
N CYS A 301 3.46 9.59 35.29
CA CYS A 301 2.11 9.79 35.81
C CYS A 301 1.07 9.41 34.76
N VAL A 302 0.19 8.47 35.08
CA VAL A 302 -0.84 7.97 34.16
C VAL A 302 -2.21 8.56 34.45
N TYR A 303 -2.97 8.79 33.38
CA TYR A 303 -4.37 9.17 33.44
C TYR A 303 -5.16 8.43 32.35
N ASN A 304 -6.43 8.17 32.61
CA ASN A 304 -7.35 7.65 31.62
C ASN A 304 -8.76 8.21 31.87
N ARG A 305 -9.52 8.48 30.79
CA ARG A 305 -10.88 9.01 30.88
C ARG A 305 -11.78 8.15 31.79
N THR A 306 -11.65 6.83 31.67
CA THR A 306 -12.26 5.89 32.61
C THR A 306 -11.26 5.65 33.74
N VAL A 307 -11.50 6.30 34.89
CA VAL A 307 -10.55 6.33 36.02
C VAL A 307 -10.28 4.93 36.60
N SER A 308 -11.26 4.02 36.57
CA SER A 308 -11.06 2.65 37.06
C SER A 308 -9.92 1.90 36.35
N LYS A 309 -9.59 2.24 35.09
CA LYS A 309 -8.43 1.67 34.38
C LYS A 309 -7.10 2.09 34.99
N VAL A 310 -7.04 3.27 35.62
CA VAL A 310 -5.86 3.74 36.35
C VAL A 310 -5.67 2.89 37.60
N ASP A 311 -6.75 2.70 38.37
CA ASP A 311 -6.73 1.91 39.59
C ASP A 311 -6.36 0.44 39.30
N GLU A 312 -6.94 -0.15 38.26
CA GLU A 312 -6.65 -1.52 37.79
C GLU A 312 -5.18 -1.69 37.40
N PHE A 313 -4.65 -0.78 36.59
CA PHE A 313 -3.26 -0.85 36.13
C PHE A 313 -2.25 -0.73 37.29
N LEU A 314 -2.50 0.19 38.24
CA LEU A 314 -1.65 0.37 39.42
C LEU A 314 -1.73 -0.82 40.39
N ALA A 315 -2.89 -1.46 40.49
CA ALA A 315 -3.09 -2.63 41.34
C ALA A 315 -2.47 -3.90 40.75
N ASN A 316 -2.29 -3.96 39.42
CA ASN A 316 -1.83 -5.13 38.68
C ASN A 316 -0.46 -4.90 38.03
N GLU A 317 -0.40 -4.55 36.74
CA GLU A 317 0.83 -4.57 35.95
C GLU A 317 1.88 -3.57 36.43
N ALA A 318 1.46 -2.42 36.97
CA ALA A 318 2.34 -1.39 37.53
C ALA A 318 2.57 -1.53 39.05
N LYS A 319 2.09 -2.61 39.68
CA LYS A 319 2.29 -2.83 41.12
C LYS A 319 3.78 -2.95 41.46
N GLY A 320 4.23 -2.15 42.42
CA GLY A 320 5.64 -2.13 42.85
C GLY A 320 6.59 -1.37 41.91
N THR A 321 6.04 -0.60 40.97
CA THR A 321 6.79 0.33 40.12
C THR A 321 6.76 1.76 40.67
N ASN A 322 7.45 2.70 40.02
CA ASN A 322 7.41 4.13 40.36
C ASN A 322 6.28 4.89 39.64
N VAL A 323 5.35 4.18 38.99
CA VAL A 323 4.25 4.79 38.25
C VAL A 323 3.23 5.40 39.21
N GLN A 324 2.81 6.63 38.91
CA GLN A 324 1.83 7.38 39.68
C GLN A 324 0.50 7.47 38.93
N GLY A 325 -0.63 7.38 39.62
CA GLY A 325 -1.96 7.65 39.02
C GLY A 325 -2.44 9.07 39.26
N ALA A 326 -3.21 9.61 38.32
CA ALA A 326 -4.02 10.81 38.51
C ALA A 326 -5.51 10.50 38.26
N LYS A 327 -6.41 11.16 39.00
CA LYS A 327 -7.87 11.03 38.87
C LYS A 327 -8.49 12.18 38.06
N SER A 328 -7.76 13.26 37.84
CA SER A 328 -8.15 14.37 36.96
C SER A 328 -6.98 14.89 36.12
N LEU A 329 -7.25 15.73 35.11
CA LEU A 329 -6.22 16.36 34.30
C LEU A 329 -5.41 17.39 35.11
N GLU A 330 -6.05 18.09 36.04
CA GLU A 330 -5.40 19.03 36.96
C GLU A 330 -4.44 18.29 37.90
N GLU A 331 -4.86 17.14 38.42
CA GLU A 331 -3.99 16.30 39.23
C GLU A 331 -2.80 15.79 38.42
N LEU A 332 -3.03 15.32 37.17
CA LEU A 332 -1.96 14.92 36.26
C LEU A 332 -0.94 16.06 36.08
N VAL A 333 -1.41 17.25 35.69
CA VAL A 333 -0.57 18.42 35.42
C VAL A 333 0.23 18.87 36.65
N SER A 334 -0.36 18.79 37.85
CA SER A 334 0.33 19.21 39.10
C SER A 334 1.45 18.25 39.52
N LYS A 335 1.39 16.98 39.11
CA LYS A 335 2.40 15.96 39.42
C LYS A 335 3.63 16.01 38.49
N LEU A 336 3.60 16.80 37.40
CA LEU A 336 4.67 16.81 36.39
C LEU A 336 5.80 17.81 36.71
N LYS A 337 7.03 17.44 36.33
CA LYS A 337 8.19 18.36 36.23
C LYS A 337 7.96 19.37 35.09
N THR A 338 8.53 20.56 35.20
CA THR A 338 8.53 21.57 34.12
C THR A 338 9.81 21.47 33.26
N PRO A 339 9.75 21.72 31.93
CA PRO A 339 8.53 21.87 31.13
C PRO A 339 7.73 20.55 31.14
N ARG A 340 6.41 20.66 31.28
CA ARG A 340 5.53 19.50 31.40
C ARG A 340 5.48 18.76 30.07
N ARG A 341 5.56 17.43 30.15
CA ARG A 341 5.54 16.53 28.99
C ARG A 341 4.34 15.62 29.13
N ILE A 342 3.39 15.67 28.21
CA ILE A 342 2.17 14.86 28.26
C ILE A 342 1.99 14.13 26.94
N MET A 343 2.02 12.80 26.98
CA MET A 343 1.80 11.92 25.83
C MET A 343 0.36 11.41 25.78
N LEU A 344 -0.26 11.52 24.61
CA LEU A 344 -1.59 11.03 24.30
C LEU A 344 -1.48 9.72 23.51
N LEU A 345 -2.01 8.64 24.06
CA LEU A 345 -2.19 7.35 23.37
C LEU A 345 -3.67 6.98 23.37
N VAL A 346 -4.44 7.82 22.70
CA VAL A 346 -5.90 7.70 22.59
C VAL A 346 -6.30 7.44 21.13
N LYS A 347 -7.59 7.18 20.90
CA LYS A 347 -8.12 7.00 19.55
C LYS A 347 -7.85 8.28 18.72
N ALA A 348 -7.27 8.12 17.54
CA ALA A 348 -7.02 9.22 16.61
C ALA A 348 -8.34 9.94 16.21
N GLY A 349 -8.22 11.21 15.84
CA GLY A 349 -9.35 12.08 15.52
C GLY A 349 -9.81 12.95 16.70
N SER A 350 -11.11 13.15 16.84
CA SER A 350 -11.70 14.13 17.77
C SER A 350 -11.27 13.96 19.23
N ALA A 351 -11.06 12.71 19.68
CA ALA A 351 -10.62 12.45 21.05
C ALA A 351 -9.26 13.10 21.38
N VAL A 352 -8.35 13.19 20.41
CA VAL A 352 -7.07 13.89 20.58
C VAL A 352 -7.31 15.39 20.73
N ASP A 353 -8.15 15.98 19.87
CA ASP A 353 -8.45 17.41 19.90
C ASP A 353 -9.16 17.83 21.20
N GLU A 354 -10.07 17.01 21.72
CA GLU A 354 -10.73 17.24 23.02
C GLU A 354 -9.73 17.29 24.18
N PHE A 355 -8.73 16.40 24.18
CA PHE A 355 -7.68 16.42 25.21
C PHE A 355 -6.76 17.63 25.05
N ILE A 356 -6.37 17.96 23.82
CA ILE A 356 -5.57 19.15 23.53
C ILE A 356 -6.26 20.41 24.04
N GLU A 357 -7.57 20.56 23.80
CA GLU A 357 -8.32 21.72 24.23
C GLU A 357 -8.30 21.86 25.77
N LYS A 358 -8.58 20.77 26.49
CA LYS A 358 -8.58 20.75 27.97
C LYS A 358 -7.19 21.02 28.54
N LEU A 359 -6.16 20.33 28.03
CA LEU A 359 -4.78 20.51 28.48
C LEU A 359 -4.28 21.94 28.22
N SER A 360 -4.63 22.54 27.09
CA SER A 360 -4.19 23.90 26.76
C SER A 360 -4.65 24.98 27.73
N LYS A 361 -5.66 24.70 28.57
CA LYS A 361 -6.15 25.60 29.64
C LYS A 361 -5.38 25.44 30.96
N LEU A 362 -4.60 24.36 31.09
CA LEU A 362 -3.89 23.98 32.31
C LEU A 362 -2.36 24.07 32.19
N LEU A 363 -1.84 24.20 30.96
CA LEU A 363 -0.40 24.18 30.66
C LEU A 363 0.17 25.60 30.56
N ASP A 364 1.44 25.73 30.93
CA ASP A 364 2.21 26.97 30.85
C ASP A 364 2.97 27.05 29.52
N LYS A 365 3.40 28.25 29.12
CA LYS A 365 4.22 28.43 27.91
C LYS A 365 5.49 27.57 27.98
N GLY A 366 5.81 26.90 26.88
CA GLY A 366 6.94 25.97 26.77
C GLY A 366 6.61 24.52 27.16
N ASP A 367 5.42 24.24 27.69
CA ASP A 367 4.97 22.86 27.92
C ASP A 367 4.68 22.13 26.61
N ILE A 368 4.75 20.79 26.68
CA ILE A 368 4.82 19.90 25.52
C ILE A 368 3.68 18.90 25.55
N ILE A 369 2.88 18.87 24.49
CA ILE A 369 1.90 17.81 24.22
C ILE A 369 2.44 16.92 23.09
N ILE A 370 2.40 15.60 23.31
CA ILE A 370 2.84 14.59 22.37
C ILE A 370 1.63 13.76 21.96
N ASP A 371 1.35 13.63 20.67
CA ASP A 371 0.41 12.63 20.17
C ASP A 371 1.20 11.41 19.71
N GLY A 372 1.04 10.29 20.41
CA GLY A 372 1.67 9.00 20.09
C GLY A 372 0.79 8.07 19.27
N GLY A 373 -0.42 8.52 18.90
CA GLY A 373 -1.37 7.74 18.14
C GLY A 373 -1.00 7.58 16.67
N ASN A 374 -1.79 6.79 15.95
CA ASN A 374 -1.73 6.75 14.47
C ASN A 374 -2.63 7.85 13.90
N SER A 375 -2.29 9.12 14.15
CA SER A 375 -3.03 10.28 13.66
C SER A 375 -2.66 10.64 12.21
N ASP A 376 -3.57 11.29 11.50
CA ASP A 376 -3.29 11.88 10.18
C ASP A 376 -2.25 13.00 10.33
N TYR A 377 -1.26 13.04 9.45
CA TYR A 377 -0.20 14.04 9.49
C TYR A 377 -0.72 15.48 9.30
N ARG A 378 -1.84 15.65 8.59
CA ARG A 378 -2.50 16.96 8.36
C ARG A 378 -3.13 17.48 9.65
N ASP A 379 -3.69 16.58 10.47
CA ASP A 379 -4.16 16.94 11.81
C ASP A 379 -3.00 17.39 12.70
N THR A 380 -1.85 16.72 12.62
CA THR A 380 -0.65 17.14 13.34
C THR A 380 -0.14 18.49 12.87
N GLN A 381 -0.09 18.77 11.56
CA GLN A 381 0.26 20.09 11.04
C GLN A 381 -0.67 21.19 11.61
N ARG A 382 -1.99 20.96 11.60
CA ARG A 382 -2.97 21.87 12.19
C ARG A 382 -2.75 22.07 13.69
N ARG A 383 -2.55 20.98 14.44
CA ARG A 383 -2.34 21.00 15.90
C ARG A 383 -1.05 21.74 16.29
N CYS A 384 0.05 21.50 15.56
CA CYS A 384 1.32 22.23 15.71
C CYS A 384 1.10 23.73 15.58
N LYS A 385 0.40 24.17 14.53
CA LYS A 385 0.12 25.60 14.31
C LYS A 385 -0.68 26.22 15.46
N VAL A 386 -1.81 25.60 15.82
CA VAL A 386 -2.72 26.13 16.85
C VAL A 386 -2.06 26.18 18.23
N LEU A 387 -1.25 25.19 18.59
CA LEU A 387 -0.58 25.16 19.89
C LEU A 387 0.59 26.15 19.97
N ARG A 388 1.33 26.34 18.87
CA ARG A 388 2.40 27.34 18.81
C ARG A 388 1.88 28.76 19.05
N GLU A 389 0.69 29.10 18.55
CA GLU A 389 0.01 30.38 18.82
C GLU A 389 -0.29 30.59 20.31
N LYS A 390 -0.46 29.50 21.08
CA LYS A 390 -0.64 29.53 22.55
C LYS A 390 0.68 29.48 23.32
N GLY A 391 1.82 29.42 22.65
CA GLY A 391 3.14 29.24 23.26
C GLY A 391 3.39 27.82 23.79
N LEU A 392 2.65 26.83 23.28
CA LEU A 392 2.80 25.41 23.62
C LEU A 392 3.48 24.67 22.46
N PHE A 393 4.27 23.65 22.78
CA PHE A 393 4.91 22.81 21.78
C PHE A 393 4.11 21.52 21.54
N PHE A 394 4.02 21.11 20.28
CA PHE A 394 3.36 19.88 19.87
C PHE A 394 4.31 18.96 19.11
N VAL A 395 4.27 17.67 19.42
CA VAL A 395 5.02 16.63 18.73
C VAL A 395 4.07 15.50 18.34
N GLY A 396 3.94 15.24 17.05
CA GLY A 396 3.32 14.01 16.54
C GLY A 396 4.40 12.94 16.40
N SER A 397 4.28 11.86 17.15
CA SER A 397 5.28 10.78 17.17
C SER A 397 4.66 9.46 16.79
N GLY A 398 5.09 8.93 15.65
CA GLY A 398 4.79 7.54 15.31
C GLY A 398 5.38 6.56 16.31
N VAL A 399 4.56 5.64 16.83
CA VAL A 399 5.03 4.52 17.68
C VAL A 399 4.80 3.20 16.95
N SER A 400 5.83 2.41 16.69
CA SER A 400 5.73 1.11 16.00
C SER A 400 6.40 -0.01 16.79
N GLY A 401 5.82 -1.21 16.74
CA GLY A 401 6.37 -2.42 17.37
C GLY A 401 5.36 -3.36 18.01
N GLY A 402 4.07 -3.02 18.00
CA GLY A 402 3.05 -3.83 18.64
C GLY A 402 3.17 -3.82 20.17
N GLU A 403 2.55 -4.79 20.81
CA GLU A 403 2.55 -4.95 22.26
C GLU A 403 3.97 -5.13 22.81
N ASP A 404 4.69 -6.12 22.29
CA ASP A 404 6.06 -6.45 22.71
C ASP A 404 7.04 -5.31 22.44
N GLY A 405 6.92 -4.68 21.26
CA GLY A 405 7.75 -3.52 20.93
C GLY A 405 7.51 -2.36 21.89
N ALA A 406 6.27 -2.03 22.23
CA ALA A 406 5.98 -0.98 23.22
C ALA A 406 6.64 -1.26 24.58
N ARG A 407 6.66 -2.53 25.00
CA ARG A 407 7.16 -2.97 26.30
C ARG A 407 8.68 -2.96 26.42
N TYR A 408 9.39 -3.35 25.36
CA TYR A 408 10.84 -3.62 25.43
C TYR A 408 11.69 -2.69 24.54
N GLY A 409 11.08 -2.00 23.59
CA GLY A 409 11.81 -1.13 22.66
C GLY A 409 11.02 -0.89 21.37
N PRO A 410 10.21 0.18 21.28
CA PRO A 410 9.53 0.51 20.04
C PRO A 410 10.46 1.29 19.11
N SER A 411 10.05 1.42 17.86
CA SER A 411 10.53 2.49 16.99
C SER A 411 9.70 3.75 17.25
N LEU A 412 10.36 4.88 17.48
CA LEU A 412 9.72 6.16 17.78
C LEU A 412 10.14 7.20 16.73
N MET A 413 9.15 7.85 16.10
CA MET A 413 9.33 8.74 14.96
C MET A 413 8.79 10.14 15.28
N PRO A 414 9.41 10.90 16.21
CA PRO A 414 8.95 12.23 16.61
C PRO A 414 9.17 13.29 15.53
N GLY A 415 8.13 14.08 15.23
CA GLY A 415 8.22 15.32 14.47
C GLY A 415 7.22 16.37 14.95
N GLY A 416 7.45 17.64 14.66
CA GLY A 416 6.61 18.73 15.18
C GLY A 416 7.36 20.00 15.51
N SER A 417 7.25 20.44 16.76
CA SER A 417 8.00 21.59 17.30
C SER A 417 9.39 21.14 17.73
N VAL A 418 10.42 21.47 16.94
CA VAL A 418 11.82 21.07 17.20
C VAL A 418 12.32 21.53 18.57
N GLU A 419 11.75 22.61 19.11
CA GLU A 419 12.06 23.16 20.42
C GLU A 419 11.74 22.19 21.57
N ALA A 420 10.80 21.25 21.37
CA ALA A 420 10.48 20.21 22.33
C ALA A 420 11.51 19.06 22.36
N TRP A 421 12.26 18.86 21.26
CA TRP A 421 13.11 17.68 21.10
C TRP A 421 14.16 17.51 22.20
N PRO A 422 14.90 18.55 22.65
CA PRO A 422 15.88 18.41 23.73
C PRO A 422 15.26 17.87 25.04
N SER A 423 14.01 18.22 25.34
CA SER A 423 13.31 17.76 26.55
C SER A 423 12.75 16.34 26.44
N LEU A 424 12.53 15.84 25.22
CA LEU A 424 11.99 14.51 24.94
C LEU A 424 13.07 13.47 24.63
N LYS A 425 14.16 13.89 23.97
CA LYS A 425 15.24 13.03 23.48
C LYS A 425 15.75 12.02 24.52
N PRO A 426 16.04 12.39 25.79
CA PRO A 426 16.53 11.44 26.78
C PRO A 426 15.55 10.31 27.07
N ILE A 427 14.25 10.62 27.13
CA ILE A 427 13.19 9.62 27.40
C ILE A 427 13.01 8.75 26.16
N PHE A 428 12.81 9.37 25.00
CA PHE A 428 12.48 8.68 23.76
C PHE A 428 13.61 7.76 23.31
N GLN A 429 14.86 8.23 23.35
CA GLN A 429 15.99 7.38 22.99
C GLN A 429 16.25 6.30 24.03
N ALA A 430 16.02 6.53 25.33
CA ALA A 430 16.20 5.48 26.33
C ALA A 430 15.25 4.30 26.09
N ILE A 431 13.96 4.57 25.85
CA ILE A 431 12.95 3.51 25.75
C ILE A 431 12.88 2.85 24.37
N ALA A 432 13.45 3.46 23.32
CA ALA A 432 13.41 2.94 21.96
C ALA A 432 14.30 1.70 21.79
N ALA A 433 13.96 0.85 20.81
CA ALA A 433 14.80 -0.29 20.43
C ALA A 433 16.22 0.15 20.09
N LYS A 434 17.19 -0.72 20.37
CA LYS A 434 18.61 -0.49 20.09
C LYS A 434 19.14 -1.46 19.04
N VAL A 435 19.93 -0.95 18.11
CA VAL A 435 20.56 -1.71 17.02
C VAL A 435 22.04 -1.33 16.87
N GLY A 436 22.72 -2.01 15.94
CA GLY A 436 24.14 -1.77 15.66
C GLY A 436 25.08 -2.44 16.66
N PRO A 437 26.41 -2.28 16.48
CA PRO A 437 27.41 -2.85 17.37
C PRO A 437 27.18 -2.37 18.81
N ASN A 438 27.19 -3.31 19.76
CA ASN A 438 26.95 -3.06 21.19
C ASN A 438 25.64 -2.30 21.49
N GLN A 439 24.61 -2.41 20.64
CA GLN A 439 23.33 -1.72 20.82
C GLN A 439 23.47 -0.18 20.94
N SER A 440 24.42 0.38 20.21
CA SER A 440 24.78 1.81 20.30
C SER A 440 23.81 2.74 19.58
N GLU A 441 23.04 2.26 18.60
CA GLU A 441 22.14 3.09 17.79
C GLU A 441 20.70 2.98 18.30
N SER A 442 20.08 4.12 18.60
CA SER A 442 18.68 4.17 19.03
C SER A 442 17.74 4.23 17.84
N CYS A 443 16.70 3.39 17.79
CA CYS A 443 15.62 3.43 16.79
C CYS A 443 14.65 4.60 17.03
N CYS A 444 15.21 5.78 17.32
CA CYS A 444 14.51 7.03 17.53
C CYS A 444 15.45 8.20 17.26
N ASP A 445 15.03 9.09 16.37
CA ASP A 445 15.64 10.40 16.16
C ASP A 445 14.59 11.42 15.70
N TRP A 446 14.95 12.70 15.67
CA TRP A 446 14.08 13.75 15.15
C TRP A 446 13.81 13.54 13.66
N VAL A 447 12.54 13.44 13.29
CA VAL A 447 12.12 13.19 11.91
C VAL A 447 12.08 14.48 11.10
N GLY A 448 11.58 15.56 11.69
CA GLY A 448 11.35 16.83 11.00
C GLY A 448 10.17 17.60 11.55
N ASP A 449 9.82 18.69 10.88
CA ASP A 449 8.84 19.65 11.37
C ASP A 449 7.40 19.21 11.19
N ASN A 450 6.51 19.82 11.97
CA ASN A 450 5.06 19.70 11.85
C ASN A 450 4.56 18.24 11.84
N GLY A 451 3.99 17.78 10.71
CA GLY A 451 3.40 16.45 10.56
C GLY A 451 4.39 15.33 10.21
N ALA A 452 5.69 15.63 10.07
CA ALA A 452 6.68 14.72 9.49
C ALA A 452 6.73 13.35 10.21
N GLY A 453 6.71 13.33 11.54
CA GLY A 453 6.74 12.09 12.33
C GLY A 453 5.58 11.14 12.04
N HIS A 454 4.36 11.67 11.99
CA HIS A 454 3.18 10.88 11.63
C HIS A 454 3.15 10.51 10.14
N PHE A 455 3.69 11.36 9.26
CA PHE A 455 3.82 11.03 7.84
C PHE A 455 4.75 9.82 7.63
N VAL A 456 5.94 9.83 8.24
CA VAL A 456 6.88 8.70 8.19
C VAL A 456 6.24 7.43 8.76
N LYS A 457 5.46 7.54 9.84
CA LYS A 457 4.73 6.39 10.39
C LYS A 457 3.65 5.85 9.45
N MET A 458 2.93 6.73 8.77
CA MET A 458 1.94 6.36 7.75
C MET A 458 2.63 5.59 6.61
N VAL A 459 3.74 6.10 6.08
CA VAL A 459 4.51 5.41 5.03
C VAL A 459 5.05 4.07 5.50
N HIS A 460 5.58 3.98 6.73
CA HIS A 460 5.96 2.71 7.35
C HIS A 460 4.81 1.68 7.30
N ASN A 461 3.59 2.06 7.68
CA ASN A 461 2.45 1.13 7.61
C ASN A 461 2.03 0.82 6.17
N GLY A 462 2.24 1.72 5.22
CA GLY A 462 2.08 1.41 3.80
C GLY A 462 3.04 0.29 3.35
N ILE A 463 4.33 0.44 3.68
CA ILE A 463 5.35 -0.58 3.38
C ILE A 463 5.03 -1.90 4.09
N GLU A 464 4.59 -1.87 5.35
CA GLU A 464 4.11 -3.04 6.09
C GLU A 464 2.99 -3.78 5.33
N TYR A 465 2.03 -3.05 4.75
CA TYR A 465 0.94 -3.65 3.97
C TYR A 465 1.48 -4.32 2.69
N GLY A 466 2.44 -3.68 2.02
CA GLY A 466 3.14 -4.25 0.87
C GLY A 466 3.89 -5.55 1.22
N ASP A 467 4.71 -5.54 2.27
CA ASP A 467 5.48 -6.71 2.71
C ASP A 467 4.56 -7.88 3.08
N MET A 468 3.50 -7.63 3.86
CA MET A 468 2.53 -8.66 4.22
C MET A 468 1.83 -9.26 2.99
N GLN A 469 1.44 -8.41 2.02
CA GLN A 469 0.78 -8.88 0.80
C GLN A 469 1.74 -9.74 -0.05
N LEU A 470 3.00 -9.34 -0.19
CA LEU A 470 4.01 -10.13 -0.91
C LEU A 470 4.26 -11.50 -0.26
N ILE A 471 4.32 -11.55 1.07
CA ILE A 471 4.43 -12.82 1.81
C ILE A 471 3.19 -13.70 1.58
N CYS A 472 1.99 -13.11 1.59
CA CYS A 472 0.75 -13.84 1.31
C CYS A 472 0.70 -14.38 -0.13
N GLU A 473 1.24 -13.64 -1.11
CA GLU A 473 1.35 -14.11 -2.50
C GLU A 473 2.35 -15.27 -2.63
N ALA A 474 3.50 -15.20 -1.94
CA ALA A 474 4.45 -16.32 -1.88
C ALA A 474 3.82 -17.57 -1.26
N TYR A 475 3.09 -17.42 -0.15
CA TYR A 475 2.29 -18.48 0.46
C TYR A 475 1.27 -19.07 -0.52
N HIS A 476 0.53 -18.22 -1.25
CA HIS A 476 -0.49 -18.67 -2.19
C HIS A 476 0.09 -19.51 -3.32
N LEU A 477 1.25 -19.09 -3.86
CA LEU A 477 1.97 -19.84 -4.90
C LEU A 477 2.44 -21.21 -4.38
N MET A 478 3.05 -21.27 -3.20
CA MET A 478 3.47 -22.54 -2.61
C MET A 478 2.28 -23.48 -2.34
N LYS A 479 1.14 -22.92 -1.93
CA LYS A 479 -0.06 -23.69 -1.60
C LYS A 479 -0.75 -24.24 -2.84
N ASP A 480 -1.01 -23.38 -3.82
CA ASP A 480 -1.92 -23.72 -4.92
C ASP A 480 -1.20 -24.12 -6.22
N VAL A 481 0.09 -23.78 -6.37
CA VAL A 481 0.91 -24.21 -7.52
C VAL A 481 1.75 -25.43 -7.16
N LEU A 482 2.38 -25.43 -5.97
CA LEU A 482 3.30 -26.49 -5.55
C LEU A 482 2.65 -27.53 -4.62
N ASN A 483 1.45 -27.27 -4.08
CA ASN A 483 0.77 -28.14 -3.11
C ASN A 483 1.63 -28.49 -1.90
N ILE A 484 2.39 -27.51 -1.39
CA ILE A 484 3.20 -27.66 -0.17
C ILE A 484 2.29 -27.57 1.05
N ASP A 485 2.55 -28.37 2.08
CA ASP A 485 1.85 -28.27 3.35
C ASP A 485 2.41 -27.16 4.26
N HIS A 486 1.70 -26.84 5.33
CA HIS A 486 2.06 -25.72 6.20
C HIS A 486 3.32 -25.94 7.03
N ASP A 487 3.65 -27.18 7.39
CA ASP A 487 4.87 -27.50 8.14
C ASP A 487 6.11 -27.30 7.26
N GLU A 488 6.05 -27.78 6.02
CA GLU A 488 7.11 -27.56 5.04
C GLU A 488 7.23 -26.08 4.66
N MET A 489 6.11 -25.36 4.47
CA MET A 489 6.16 -23.90 4.28
C MET A 489 6.81 -23.19 5.46
N SER A 490 6.51 -23.58 6.71
CA SER A 490 7.15 -23.01 7.89
C SER A 490 8.66 -23.22 7.85
N ALA A 491 9.13 -24.42 7.50
CA ALA A 491 10.56 -24.72 7.36
C ALA A 491 11.23 -23.88 6.25
N ILE A 492 10.53 -23.67 5.12
CA ILE A 492 10.99 -22.80 4.03
C ILE A 492 11.14 -21.35 4.52
N PHE A 493 10.13 -20.80 5.19
CA PHE A 493 10.21 -19.43 5.72
C PHE A 493 11.30 -19.28 6.79
N LYS A 494 11.53 -20.28 7.66
CA LYS A 494 12.68 -20.29 8.58
C LYS A 494 14.02 -20.23 7.85
N THR A 495 14.13 -20.95 6.73
CA THR A 495 15.31 -20.93 5.88
C THR A 495 15.49 -19.58 5.18
N TRP A 496 14.39 -18.93 4.77
CA TRP A 496 14.44 -17.59 4.20
C TRP A 496 14.85 -16.54 5.23
N ASN A 497 14.45 -16.72 6.49
CA ASN A 497 14.76 -15.81 7.59
C ASN A 497 16.23 -15.82 8.01
N SER A 498 17.05 -16.78 7.56
CA SER A 498 18.50 -16.82 7.87
C SER A 498 19.37 -16.22 6.76
N LYS A 499 18.77 -15.54 5.78
CA LYS A 499 19.43 -14.99 4.59
C LYS A 499 18.97 -13.55 4.32
N GLN A 500 18.94 -13.14 3.05
CA GLN A 500 18.59 -11.77 2.62
C GLN A 500 17.17 -11.31 2.97
N LEU A 501 16.26 -12.23 3.32
CA LEU A 501 14.91 -11.93 3.76
C LEU A 501 14.74 -11.91 5.29
N GLU A 502 15.84 -12.01 6.06
CA GLU A 502 15.81 -11.90 7.53
C GLU A 502 15.02 -10.66 7.97
N SER A 503 13.86 -10.91 8.56
CA SER A 503 12.91 -9.88 8.97
C SER A 503 11.87 -10.45 9.91
N TYR A 504 11.32 -9.57 10.76
CA TYR A 504 10.30 -9.99 11.71
C TYR A 504 9.06 -10.60 11.03
N LEU A 505 8.60 -10.03 9.92
CA LEU A 505 7.43 -10.56 9.21
C LEU A 505 7.68 -11.98 8.64
N ILE A 506 8.90 -12.29 8.20
CA ILE A 506 9.26 -13.63 7.71
C ILE A 506 9.37 -14.62 8.86
N GLU A 507 9.95 -14.20 9.99
CA GLU A 507 10.01 -14.96 11.24
C GLU A 507 8.61 -15.40 11.71
N ILE A 508 7.72 -14.44 11.96
CA ILE A 508 6.39 -14.75 12.50
C ILE A 508 5.51 -15.48 11.48
N THR A 509 5.78 -15.35 10.17
CA THR A 509 5.09 -16.14 9.16
C THR A 509 5.39 -17.62 9.33
N ALA A 510 6.63 -17.98 9.63
CA ALA A 510 6.96 -19.38 9.91
C ALA A 510 6.21 -19.90 11.14
N ASP A 511 6.12 -19.10 12.20
CA ASP A 511 5.44 -19.50 13.44
C ASP A 511 3.92 -19.63 13.27
N VAL A 512 3.30 -18.66 12.59
CA VAL A 512 1.88 -18.68 12.25
C VAL A 512 1.52 -19.91 11.41
N LEU A 513 2.35 -20.26 10.41
CA LEU A 513 2.09 -21.43 9.57
C LEU A 513 2.19 -22.75 10.35
N LYS A 514 3.04 -22.81 11.37
CA LYS A 514 3.19 -23.99 12.25
C LYS A 514 2.10 -24.10 13.31
N THR A 515 1.35 -23.02 13.57
CA THR A 515 0.36 -23.00 14.63
C THR A 515 -0.82 -23.92 14.29
N ILE A 516 -1.14 -24.85 15.19
CA ILE A 516 -2.27 -25.76 15.07
C ILE A 516 -3.45 -25.21 15.86
N ASP A 517 -4.65 -25.27 15.28
CA ASP A 517 -5.88 -25.03 16.01
C ASP A 517 -6.21 -26.23 16.90
N GLU A 518 -6.21 -26.02 18.21
CA GLU A 518 -6.45 -27.08 19.20
C GLU A 518 -7.81 -27.77 19.03
N LYS A 519 -8.82 -27.05 18.50
CA LYS A 519 -10.16 -27.62 18.31
C LYS A 519 -10.23 -28.57 17.13
N THR A 520 -9.67 -28.18 15.99
CA THR A 520 -9.79 -28.95 14.74
C THR A 520 -8.59 -29.86 14.47
N GLY A 521 -7.46 -29.66 15.15
CA GLY A 521 -6.19 -30.30 14.85
C GLY A 521 -5.58 -29.90 13.50
N ARG A 522 -6.12 -28.87 12.84
CA ARG A 522 -5.67 -28.37 11.54
C ARG A 522 -4.81 -27.12 11.71
N PRO A 523 -3.97 -26.74 10.72
CA PRO A 523 -3.24 -25.48 10.77
C PRO A 523 -4.20 -24.30 10.98
N LEU A 524 -3.99 -23.51 12.04
CA LEU A 524 -4.91 -22.46 12.48
C LEU A 524 -5.19 -21.45 11.36
N VAL A 525 -4.18 -21.12 10.56
CA VAL A 525 -4.33 -20.21 9.42
C VAL A 525 -5.43 -20.66 8.44
N THR A 526 -5.70 -21.95 8.31
CA THR A 526 -6.75 -22.48 7.43
C THR A 526 -8.16 -22.34 8.00
N GLN A 527 -8.28 -22.06 9.31
CA GLN A 527 -9.54 -21.88 10.02
C GLN A 527 -9.95 -20.41 10.14
N ILE A 528 -9.08 -19.48 9.71
CA ILE A 528 -9.30 -18.04 9.76
C ILE A 528 -10.03 -17.58 8.48
N ASN A 529 -11.05 -16.73 8.64
CA ASN A 529 -11.75 -16.10 7.52
C ASN A 529 -10.76 -15.32 6.64
N ASP A 530 -10.83 -15.42 5.32
CA ASP A 530 -9.97 -14.67 4.40
C ASP A 530 -10.55 -13.29 4.07
N SER A 531 -10.94 -12.54 5.09
CA SER A 531 -11.48 -11.17 5.01
C SER A 531 -10.63 -10.21 5.83
N ALA A 532 -9.57 -9.67 5.23
CA ALA A 532 -8.59 -8.85 5.93
C ALA A 532 -9.13 -7.46 6.29
N GLY A 533 -9.17 -7.17 7.60
CA GLY A 533 -9.43 -5.80 8.07
C GLY A 533 -8.28 -4.81 7.75
N GLN A 534 -8.57 -3.52 7.96
CA GLN A 534 -7.57 -2.45 7.93
C GLN A 534 -7.98 -1.31 8.87
N LYS A 535 -6.99 -0.61 9.45
CA LYS A 535 -7.22 0.53 10.37
C LYS A 535 -7.05 1.90 9.70
N GLY A 536 -6.91 1.93 8.37
CA GLY A 536 -6.86 3.17 7.57
C GLY A 536 -5.47 3.71 7.23
N THR A 537 -4.41 3.39 7.99
CA THR A 537 -3.07 3.96 7.74
C THR A 537 -2.47 3.58 6.38
N GLY A 538 -2.57 2.30 5.97
CA GLY A 538 -2.14 1.89 4.63
C GLY A 538 -2.95 2.54 3.51
N LYS A 539 -4.26 2.75 3.74
CA LYS A 539 -5.14 3.51 2.83
C LYS A 539 -4.64 4.94 2.65
N TRP A 540 -4.29 5.63 3.74
CA TRP A 540 -3.78 6.99 3.68
C TRP A 540 -2.49 7.12 2.87
N THR A 541 -1.58 6.13 2.93
CA THR A 541 -0.39 6.11 2.07
C THR A 541 -0.75 6.08 0.59
N ALA A 542 -1.69 5.22 0.20
CA ALA A 542 -2.14 5.11 -1.20
C ALA A 542 -2.88 6.37 -1.67
N ILE A 543 -3.74 6.96 -0.82
CA ILE A 543 -4.42 8.24 -1.08
C ILE A 543 -3.39 9.35 -1.26
N CYS A 544 -2.41 9.45 -0.35
CA CYS A 544 -1.36 10.47 -0.41
C CYS A 544 -0.52 10.35 -1.69
N ALA A 545 -0.21 9.12 -2.12
CA ALA A 545 0.49 8.87 -3.38
C ALA A 545 -0.32 9.34 -4.59
N LEU A 546 -1.62 9.04 -4.63
CA LEU A 546 -2.52 9.59 -5.65
C LEU A 546 -2.59 11.11 -5.58
N ASP A 547 -2.57 11.67 -4.36
CA ASP A 547 -2.66 13.11 -4.14
C ASP A 547 -1.47 13.87 -4.70
N MET A 548 -0.26 13.39 -4.38
CA MET A 548 1.03 13.95 -4.78
C MET A 548 1.48 13.52 -6.18
N GLY A 549 0.74 12.63 -6.84
CA GLY A 549 1.11 12.12 -8.17
C GLY A 549 2.36 11.22 -8.16
N VAL A 550 2.54 10.43 -7.11
CA VAL A 550 3.68 9.50 -6.95
C VAL A 550 3.24 8.07 -7.28
N PRO A 551 3.99 7.30 -8.11
CA PRO A 551 3.62 5.95 -8.54
C PRO A 551 3.87 4.86 -7.47
N VAL A 552 3.17 4.94 -6.32
CA VAL A 552 3.24 3.95 -5.23
C VAL A 552 2.27 2.77 -5.51
N THR A 553 2.56 2.03 -6.58
CA THR A 553 1.65 1.01 -7.13
C THR A 553 1.48 -0.20 -6.21
N LEU A 554 2.57 -0.69 -5.60
CA LEU A 554 2.56 -1.95 -4.85
C LEU A 554 1.76 -1.83 -3.55
N ILE A 555 1.96 -0.75 -2.81
CA ILE A 555 1.21 -0.47 -1.57
C ILE A 555 -0.27 -0.28 -1.89
N ALA A 556 -0.60 0.42 -2.98
CA ALA A 556 -2.00 0.58 -3.39
C ALA A 556 -2.67 -0.77 -3.75
N GLU A 557 -1.98 -1.65 -4.47
CA GLU A 557 -2.47 -3.01 -4.73
C GLU A 557 -2.63 -3.83 -3.44
N ALA A 558 -1.74 -3.68 -2.46
CA ALA A 558 -1.88 -4.33 -1.16
C ALA A 558 -3.13 -3.85 -0.39
N VAL A 559 -3.48 -2.56 -0.51
CA VAL A 559 -4.74 -2.05 0.06
C VAL A 559 -5.94 -2.60 -0.70
N PHE A 560 -5.93 -2.59 -2.04
CA PHE A 560 -7.03 -3.14 -2.83
C PHE A 560 -7.19 -4.66 -2.68
N ALA A 561 -6.12 -5.40 -2.43
CA ALA A 561 -6.20 -6.83 -2.12
C ALA A 561 -6.98 -7.08 -0.82
N ARG A 562 -6.82 -6.20 0.20
CA ARG A 562 -7.65 -6.24 1.42
C ARG A 562 -9.11 -5.94 1.10
N CYS A 563 -9.38 -4.87 0.33
CA CYS A 563 -10.73 -4.54 -0.14
C CYS A 563 -11.40 -5.71 -0.87
N LEU A 564 -10.67 -6.38 -1.77
CA LEU A 564 -11.16 -7.55 -2.50
C LEU A 564 -11.44 -8.73 -1.57
N SER A 565 -10.58 -8.95 -0.56
CA SER A 565 -10.78 -10.00 0.43
C SER A 565 -12.08 -9.82 1.21
N SER A 566 -12.46 -8.58 1.54
CA SER A 566 -13.71 -8.25 2.24
C SER A 566 -14.98 -8.58 1.43
N LEU A 567 -14.88 -8.71 0.10
CA LEU A 567 -15.99 -9.13 -0.77
C LEU A 567 -16.24 -10.66 -0.72
N LYS A 568 -16.08 -11.31 0.44
CA LYS A 568 -16.09 -12.77 0.60
C LYS A 568 -17.33 -13.44 0.00
N ALA A 569 -18.53 -12.97 0.33
CA ALA A 569 -19.76 -13.56 -0.17
C ALA A 569 -19.89 -13.44 -1.69
N GLU A 570 -19.49 -12.30 -2.26
CA GLU A 570 -19.45 -12.11 -3.71
C GLU A 570 -18.41 -13.00 -4.37
N ARG A 571 -17.22 -13.15 -3.78
CA ARG A 571 -16.16 -14.02 -4.32
C ARG A 571 -16.58 -15.49 -4.32
N VAL A 572 -17.28 -15.96 -3.28
CA VAL A 572 -17.81 -17.33 -3.23
C VAL A 572 -18.88 -17.54 -4.31
N GLU A 573 -19.77 -16.56 -4.50
CA GLU A 573 -20.75 -16.58 -5.59
C GLU A 573 -20.05 -16.58 -6.96
N ALA A 574 -19.08 -15.69 -7.16
CA ALA A 574 -18.28 -15.60 -8.36
C ALA A 574 -17.51 -16.89 -8.63
N ALA A 575 -16.92 -17.53 -7.63
CA ALA A 575 -16.20 -18.79 -7.79
C ALA A 575 -17.11 -19.96 -8.23
N SER A 576 -18.40 -19.92 -7.89
CA SER A 576 -19.37 -20.94 -8.35
C SER A 576 -19.95 -20.66 -9.74
N LYS A 577 -19.89 -19.40 -10.20
CA LYS A 577 -20.49 -18.95 -11.47
C LYS A 577 -19.48 -18.66 -12.58
N LEU A 578 -18.37 -17.99 -12.23
CA LEU A 578 -17.21 -17.78 -13.09
C LEU A 578 -16.40 -19.08 -13.14
N LEU A 579 -15.61 -19.20 -14.20
CA LEU A 579 -14.90 -20.45 -14.50
C LEU A 579 -14.07 -20.95 -13.31
N PRO A 580 -14.01 -22.29 -13.11
CA PRO A 580 -13.15 -22.89 -12.10
C PRO A 580 -11.67 -22.50 -12.31
N LYS A 581 -10.79 -22.92 -11.39
CA LYS A 581 -9.32 -22.80 -11.56
C LYS A 581 -8.94 -23.21 -12.98
N PHE A 582 -8.02 -22.44 -13.58
CA PHE A 582 -7.57 -22.66 -14.95
C PHE A 582 -7.18 -24.12 -15.16
N ASP A 583 -7.75 -24.75 -16.17
CA ASP A 583 -7.63 -26.17 -16.52
C ASP A 583 -6.65 -26.43 -17.67
N GLY A 584 -5.90 -25.40 -18.10
CA GLY A 584 -4.91 -25.56 -19.16
C GLY A 584 -3.67 -26.33 -18.69
N VAL A 585 -2.82 -26.69 -19.65
CA VAL A 585 -1.61 -27.48 -19.42
C VAL A 585 -0.67 -26.71 -18.47
N SER A 586 -0.65 -27.13 -17.22
CA SER A 586 0.31 -26.65 -16.23
C SER A 586 1.73 -26.96 -16.69
N PRO A 587 2.65 -25.99 -16.74
CA PRO A 587 4.06 -26.28 -16.99
C PRO A 587 4.56 -27.26 -15.92
N LYS A 588 5.45 -28.17 -16.32
CA LYS A 588 6.17 -29.01 -15.35
C LYS A 588 7.09 -28.11 -14.54
N ILE A 589 6.84 -28.02 -13.24
CA ILE A 589 7.59 -27.18 -12.32
C ILE A 589 8.36 -28.09 -11.38
N GLU A 590 9.68 -27.88 -11.28
CA GLU A 590 10.48 -28.46 -10.21
C GLU A 590 10.26 -27.64 -8.94
N LYS A 591 9.90 -28.34 -7.85
CA LYS A 591 9.45 -27.72 -6.60
C LYS A 591 10.56 -26.88 -5.96
N SER A 592 11.77 -27.40 -5.85
CA SER A 592 12.87 -26.70 -5.18
C SER A 592 13.32 -25.45 -5.95
N GLU A 593 13.34 -25.55 -7.27
CA GLU A 593 13.62 -24.47 -8.20
C GLU A 593 12.58 -23.38 -8.05
N PHE A 594 11.28 -23.71 -8.09
CA PHE A 594 10.25 -22.68 -7.99
C PHE A 594 10.15 -22.05 -6.60
N VAL A 595 10.43 -22.78 -5.53
CA VAL A 595 10.60 -22.18 -4.18
C VAL A 595 11.74 -21.15 -4.18
N HIS A 596 12.85 -21.43 -4.87
CA HIS A 596 13.92 -20.47 -5.05
C HIS A 596 13.48 -19.26 -5.88
N GLU A 597 12.74 -19.45 -6.97
CA GLU A 597 12.22 -18.35 -7.78
C GLU A 597 11.26 -17.45 -6.98
N ILE A 598 10.38 -18.04 -6.15
CA ILE A 598 9.48 -17.29 -5.26
C ILE A 598 10.29 -16.47 -4.26
N ASN A 599 11.35 -17.04 -3.69
CA ASN A 599 12.23 -16.33 -2.76
C ASN A 599 12.90 -15.10 -3.39
N GLN A 600 13.44 -15.24 -4.60
CA GLN A 600 14.09 -14.14 -5.32
C GLN A 600 13.06 -13.09 -5.78
N ALA A 601 11.89 -13.52 -6.26
CA ALA A 601 10.79 -12.62 -6.62
C ALA A 601 10.31 -11.80 -5.42
N LEU A 602 10.17 -12.43 -4.24
CA LEU A 602 9.83 -11.78 -2.97
C LEU A 602 10.82 -10.68 -2.63
N TYR A 603 12.12 -10.96 -2.75
CA TYR A 603 13.17 -9.98 -2.50
C TYR A 603 13.14 -8.82 -3.51
N ALA A 604 13.00 -9.11 -4.81
CA ALA A 604 12.88 -8.11 -5.85
C ALA A 604 11.69 -7.16 -5.61
N ALA A 605 10.51 -7.71 -5.32
CA ALA A 605 9.32 -6.92 -5.09
C ALA A 605 9.39 -6.10 -3.80
N LYS A 606 10.03 -6.63 -2.76
CA LYS A 606 10.34 -5.87 -1.53
C LYS A 606 11.20 -4.64 -1.84
N ILE A 607 12.23 -4.75 -2.67
CA ILE A 607 13.03 -3.59 -3.11
C ILE A 607 12.15 -2.51 -3.75
N ILE A 608 11.21 -2.90 -4.61
CA ILE A 608 10.29 -1.96 -5.26
C ILE A 608 9.35 -1.28 -4.27
N SER A 609 8.78 -2.04 -3.32
CA SER A 609 7.91 -1.49 -2.27
C SER A 609 8.61 -0.36 -1.50
N TYR A 610 9.85 -0.60 -1.07
CA TYR A 610 10.64 0.40 -0.35
C TYR A 610 11.06 1.56 -1.25
N ALA A 611 11.49 1.31 -2.49
CA ALA A 611 11.82 2.38 -3.43
C ALA A 611 10.64 3.35 -3.60
N GLN A 612 9.42 2.82 -3.78
CA GLN A 612 8.20 3.62 -3.89
C GLN A 612 7.88 4.38 -2.60
N GLY A 613 8.06 3.76 -1.42
CA GLY A 613 7.86 4.41 -0.13
C GLY A 613 8.79 5.60 0.10
N PHE A 614 10.07 5.47 -0.24
CA PHE A 614 11.03 6.57 -0.15
C PHE A 614 10.77 7.68 -1.18
N MET A 615 10.35 7.33 -2.40
CA MET A 615 9.91 8.32 -3.39
C MET A 615 8.72 9.16 -2.88
N LEU A 616 7.79 8.54 -2.16
CA LEU A 616 6.66 9.26 -1.53
C LEU A 616 7.13 10.21 -0.42
N MET A 617 8.08 9.78 0.41
CA MET A 617 8.67 10.66 1.44
C MET A 617 9.42 11.83 0.82
N GLN A 618 10.15 11.61 -0.29
CA GLN A 618 10.83 12.68 -1.03
C GLN A 618 9.85 13.69 -1.64
N ALA A 619 8.74 13.22 -2.21
CA ALA A 619 7.69 14.09 -2.72
C ALA A 619 7.05 14.92 -1.59
N ALA A 620 6.78 14.30 -0.44
CA ALA A 620 6.22 15.00 0.72
C ALA A 620 7.20 16.00 1.34
N ALA A 621 8.49 15.67 1.40
CA ALA A 621 9.54 16.57 1.85
C ALA A 621 9.56 17.84 1.00
N LYS A 622 9.46 17.69 -0.33
CA LYS A 622 9.37 18.82 -1.26
C LYS A 622 8.08 19.62 -1.12
N GLU A 623 6.94 18.96 -0.98
CA GLU A 623 5.62 19.62 -0.88
C GLU A 623 5.49 20.44 0.41
N TYR A 624 6.01 19.92 1.53
CA TYR A 624 5.83 20.52 2.86
C TYR A 624 7.08 21.22 3.41
N ASP A 625 8.13 21.35 2.59
CA ASP A 625 9.42 21.92 2.97
C ASP A 625 10.00 21.27 4.24
N TRP A 626 9.96 19.93 4.29
CA TRP A 626 10.54 19.16 5.39
C TRP A 626 11.96 18.73 5.06
N ASP A 627 12.87 18.97 6.00
CA ASP A 627 14.23 18.42 5.96
C ASP A 627 14.24 16.99 6.54
N LEU A 628 13.97 16.01 5.67
CA LEU A 628 13.94 14.60 6.06
C LEU A 628 15.30 13.92 5.85
N ASN A 629 15.85 13.34 6.91
CA ASN A 629 17.01 12.47 6.80
C ASN A 629 16.58 11.01 6.53
N TYR A 630 16.68 10.58 5.28
CA TYR A 630 16.27 9.24 4.84
C TYR A 630 17.12 8.12 5.46
N GLY A 631 18.41 8.37 5.73
CA GLY A 631 19.28 7.44 6.44
C GLY A 631 18.84 7.23 7.89
N SER A 632 18.51 8.32 8.60
CA SER A 632 17.96 8.26 9.96
C SER A 632 16.59 7.58 10.00
N ILE A 633 15.72 7.83 9.01
CA ILE A 633 14.43 7.13 8.88
C ILE A 633 14.63 5.63 8.70
N ALA A 634 15.52 5.22 7.80
CA ALA A 634 15.86 3.82 7.60
C ALA A 634 16.42 3.19 8.89
N MET A 635 17.28 3.91 9.61
CA MET A 635 17.83 3.49 10.90
C MET A 635 16.73 3.30 11.95
N MET A 636 15.78 4.24 12.08
CA MET A 636 14.65 4.13 13.01
C MET A 636 13.79 2.89 12.73
N TRP A 637 13.76 2.40 11.50
CA TRP A 637 13.01 1.19 11.13
C TRP A 637 13.82 -0.10 11.35
N ARG A 638 15.15 -0.06 11.55
CA ARG A 638 15.99 -1.28 11.67
C ARG A 638 15.64 -2.17 12.85
N GLY A 639 15.07 -1.61 13.91
CA GLY A 639 14.65 -2.32 15.12
C GLY A 639 13.33 -1.77 15.68
N GLY A 640 12.72 -2.51 16.59
CA GLY A 640 11.49 -2.14 17.29
C GLY A 640 10.22 -2.18 16.44
N CYS A 641 10.25 -1.72 15.19
CA CYS A 641 9.08 -1.66 14.32
C CYS A 641 8.71 -3.01 13.70
N ILE A 642 7.54 -3.08 13.02
CA ILE A 642 7.03 -4.31 12.39
C ILE A 642 7.84 -4.69 11.14
N ILE A 643 8.28 -3.70 10.35
CA ILE A 643 9.04 -3.93 9.10
C ILE A 643 10.55 -4.13 9.34
N ARG A 644 10.97 -4.28 10.60
CA ARG A 644 12.38 -4.44 10.97
C ARG A 644 13.03 -5.62 10.26
N SER A 645 14.22 -5.37 9.69
CA SER A 645 14.92 -6.33 8.83
C SER A 645 16.36 -5.90 8.59
N VAL A 646 17.23 -6.85 8.24
CA VAL A 646 18.60 -6.57 7.80
C VAL A 646 18.64 -5.69 6.54
N PHE A 647 17.56 -5.76 5.74
CA PHE A 647 17.35 -4.96 4.53
C PHE A 647 17.42 -3.45 4.79
N LEU A 648 16.93 -2.98 5.93
CA LEU A 648 16.94 -1.55 6.28
C LEU A 648 18.34 -1.00 6.58
N GLY A 649 19.28 -1.87 6.97
CA GLY A 649 20.70 -1.49 7.06
C GLY A 649 21.24 -1.07 5.71
N ARG A 650 20.91 -1.81 4.64
CA ARG A 650 21.33 -1.49 3.27
C ARG A 650 20.73 -0.18 2.75
N ILE A 651 19.49 0.13 3.15
CA ILE A 651 18.86 1.40 2.80
C ILE A 651 19.57 2.57 3.49
N LYS A 652 19.91 2.40 4.78
CA LYS A 652 20.72 3.39 5.51
C LYS A 652 22.05 3.61 4.81
N ASP A 653 22.78 2.55 4.48
CA ASP A 653 24.09 2.62 3.80
C ASP A 653 23.99 3.41 2.47
N ALA A 654 22.92 3.19 1.69
CA ALA A 654 22.70 3.88 0.42
C ALA A 654 22.48 5.39 0.60
N PHE A 655 21.67 5.81 1.57
CA PHE A 655 21.43 7.23 1.84
C PHE A 655 22.58 7.91 2.60
N ASP A 656 23.33 7.18 3.43
CA ASP A 656 24.57 7.69 4.01
C ASP A 656 25.60 8.00 2.92
N LYS A 657 25.71 7.13 1.90
CA LYS A 657 26.60 7.33 0.75
C LYS A 657 26.12 8.45 -0.17
N THR A 658 24.81 8.52 -0.44
CA THR A 658 24.20 9.49 -1.36
C THR A 658 22.89 10.05 -0.75
N PRO A 659 22.96 11.13 0.05
CA PRO A 659 21.78 11.66 0.75
C PRO A 659 20.65 12.13 -0.18
N ASP A 660 20.97 12.58 -1.39
CA ASP A 660 20.06 13.06 -2.42
C ASP A 660 19.67 11.97 -3.46
N LEU A 661 19.83 10.70 -3.11
CA LEU A 661 19.51 9.56 -3.98
C LEU A 661 18.03 9.60 -4.44
N LYS A 662 17.78 9.84 -5.73
CA LYS A 662 16.42 9.96 -6.31
C LYS A 662 15.56 8.70 -6.17
N SER A 663 16.19 7.52 -6.19
CA SER A 663 15.50 6.24 -6.02
C SER A 663 16.50 5.19 -5.56
N LEU A 664 16.05 4.30 -4.66
CA LEU A 664 16.83 3.15 -4.22
C LEU A 664 17.31 2.29 -5.38
N LEU A 665 16.56 2.23 -6.50
CA LEU A 665 16.96 1.45 -7.67
C LEU A 665 18.24 1.96 -8.35
N LEU A 666 18.64 3.21 -8.09
CA LEU A 666 19.85 3.80 -8.69
C LEU A 666 21.10 3.57 -7.82
N ASP A 667 20.93 3.12 -6.58
CA ASP A 667 22.05 2.70 -5.74
C ASP A 667 22.66 1.39 -6.24
N GLU A 668 23.97 1.24 -6.04
CA GLU A 668 24.76 0.13 -6.56
C GLU A 668 24.33 -1.23 -6.01
N PHE A 669 24.09 -1.32 -4.69
CA PHE A 669 23.68 -2.55 -4.04
C PHE A 669 22.29 -2.99 -4.53
N PHE A 670 21.32 -2.08 -4.50
CA PHE A 670 19.95 -2.41 -4.90
C PHE A 670 19.82 -2.69 -6.39
N ARG A 671 20.56 -1.96 -7.24
CA ARG A 671 20.63 -2.25 -8.67
C ARG A 671 21.15 -3.66 -8.94
N GLN A 672 22.23 -4.06 -8.25
CA GLN A 672 22.81 -5.39 -8.42
C GLN A 672 21.89 -6.48 -7.86
N ALA A 673 21.34 -6.28 -6.65
CA ALA A 673 20.37 -7.19 -6.05
C ALA A 673 19.14 -7.41 -6.95
N PHE A 674 18.59 -6.34 -7.53
CA PHE A 674 17.44 -6.45 -8.42
C PHE A 674 17.82 -7.12 -9.75
N LYS A 675 18.99 -6.82 -10.30
CA LYS A 675 19.51 -7.50 -11.51
C LYS A 675 19.56 -9.01 -11.33
N ASP A 676 19.96 -9.47 -10.15
CA ASP A 676 20.10 -10.90 -9.85
C ASP A 676 18.73 -11.59 -9.63
N CYS A 677 17.70 -10.84 -9.25
CA CYS A 677 16.37 -11.37 -8.93
C CYS A 677 15.29 -11.14 -10.01
N GLN A 678 15.49 -10.22 -10.96
CA GLN A 678 14.42 -9.79 -11.87
C GLN A 678 13.87 -10.92 -12.74
N ASP A 679 14.72 -11.87 -13.15
CA ASP A 679 14.29 -13.01 -13.98
C ASP A 679 13.35 -13.94 -13.20
N SER A 680 13.64 -14.15 -11.90
CA SER A 680 12.76 -14.89 -11.00
C SER A 680 11.41 -14.20 -10.82
N LEU A 681 11.40 -12.87 -10.68
CA LEU A 681 10.16 -12.10 -10.62
C LEU A 681 9.33 -12.28 -11.90
N ARG A 682 9.96 -12.23 -13.09
CA ARG A 682 9.29 -12.47 -14.38
C ARG A 682 8.73 -13.89 -14.47
N LYS A 683 9.50 -14.89 -14.02
CA LYS A 683 9.09 -16.30 -14.02
C LYS A 683 7.92 -16.55 -13.08
N VAL A 684 7.95 -16.00 -11.86
CA VAL A 684 6.84 -16.05 -10.91
C VAL A 684 5.58 -15.39 -11.47
N VAL A 685 5.71 -14.18 -12.04
CA VAL A 685 4.56 -13.48 -12.65
C VAL A 685 3.96 -14.27 -13.80
N SER A 686 4.82 -14.85 -14.65
CA SER A 686 4.40 -15.67 -15.79
C SER A 686 3.70 -16.96 -15.35
N ILE A 687 4.26 -17.68 -14.38
CA ILE A 687 3.68 -18.91 -13.85
C ILE A 687 2.34 -18.61 -13.16
N ALA A 688 2.28 -17.61 -12.28
CA ALA A 688 1.04 -17.23 -11.62
C ALA A 688 -0.07 -16.86 -12.62
N GLY A 689 0.28 -16.09 -13.66
CA GLY A 689 -0.64 -15.73 -14.74
C GLY A 689 -1.20 -16.95 -15.49
N ARG A 690 -0.38 -18.00 -15.69
CA ARG A 690 -0.84 -19.26 -16.29
C ARG A 690 -1.74 -20.07 -15.36
N PHE A 691 -1.37 -20.24 -14.09
CA PHE A 691 -2.17 -21.00 -13.11
C PHE A 691 -3.42 -20.26 -12.63
N GLY A 692 -3.53 -18.95 -12.93
CA GLY A 692 -4.61 -18.10 -12.46
C GLY A 692 -4.58 -17.85 -10.97
N ILE A 693 -3.37 -17.64 -10.44
CA ILE A 693 -3.14 -17.24 -9.06
C ILE A 693 -3.01 -15.71 -9.03
N PRO A 694 -3.88 -14.99 -8.28
CA PRO A 694 -3.77 -13.55 -8.15
C PRO A 694 -2.51 -13.19 -7.33
N ILE A 695 -1.67 -12.36 -7.94
CA ILE A 695 -0.40 -11.86 -7.39
C ILE A 695 -0.25 -10.34 -7.66
N PRO A 696 -1.20 -9.52 -7.17
CA PRO A 696 -1.27 -8.10 -7.52
C PRO A 696 -0.02 -7.32 -7.10
N ALA A 697 0.61 -7.63 -5.96
CA ALA A 697 1.81 -6.94 -5.50
C ALA A 697 3.06 -7.31 -6.33
N PHE A 698 3.29 -8.59 -6.62
CA PHE A 698 4.37 -9.00 -7.54
C PHE A 698 4.22 -8.39 -8.94
N SER A 699 2.98 -8.39 -9.44
CA SER A 699 2.63 -7.81 -10.73
C SER A 699 2.94 -6.31 -10.79
N ALA A 700 2.49 -5.55 -9.79
CA ALA A 700 2.73 -4.11 -9.69
C ALA A 700 4.22 -3.78 -9.52
N ALA A 701 4.98 -4.62 -8.80
CA ALA A 701 6.42 -4.47 -8.68
C ALA A 701 7.11 -4.55 -10.05
N LEU A 702 6.75 -5.58 -10.85
CA LEU A 702 7.31 -5.81 -12.16
C LEU A 702 6.95 -4.69 -13.14
N ASP A 703 5.67 -4.29 -13.19
CA ASP A 703 5.22 -3.18 -14.06
C ASP A 703 5.87 -1.85 -13.70
N PHE A 704 6.04 -1.56 -12.41
CA PHE A 704 6.76 -0.37 -11.99
C PHE A 704 8.22 -0.41 -12.44
N TYR A 705 8.92 -1.53 -12.21
CA TYR A 705 10.32 -1.67 -12.62
C TYR A 705 10.50 -1.50 -14.13
N ASP A 706 9.72 -2.24 -14.92
CA ASP A 706 9.78 -2.19 -16.38
C ASP A 706 9.36 -0.82 -16.91
N GLY A 707 8.42 -0.14 -16.25
CA GLY A 707 8.04 1.22 -16.60
C GLY A 707 9.10 2.27 -16.23
N TYR A 708 9.72 2.15 -15.05
CA TYR A 708 10.73 3.08 -14.55
C TYR A 708 12.03 3.01 -15.37
N ARG A 709 12.46 1.81 -15.80
CA ARG A 709 13.64 1.67 -16.67
C ARG A 709 13.36 1.97 -18.15
N CYS A 710 12.13 2.23 -18.55
CA CYS A 710 11.79 2.44 -19.96
C CYS A 710 11.93 3.92 -20.32
N ALA A 711 12.84 4.27 -21.23
CA ALA A 711 13.04 5.65 -21.64
C ALA A 711 11.82 6.25 -22.38
N VAL A 712 11.05 5.43 -23.09
CA VAL A 712 9.87 5.86 -23.88
C VAL A 712 8.70 4.92 -23.61
N LEU A 713 7.71 5.41 -22.88
CA LEU A 713 6.47 4.73 -22.54
C LEU A 713 5.36 5.07 -23.55
N PRO A 714 4.29 4.26 -23.63
CA PRO A 714 3.12 4.54 -24.48
C PRO A 714 2.27 5.74 -24.01
N ALA A 715 2.76 6.55 -23.06
CA ALA A 715 2.07 7.74 -22.57
C ALA A 715 1.97 8.86 -23.63
N ASN A 716 2.79 8.81 -24.67
CA ASN A 716 2.65 9.66 -25.86
C ASN A 716 1.27 9.46 -26.55
N LEU A 717 0.77 8.23 -26.63
CA LEU A 717 -0.57 7.96 -27.17
C LEU A 717 -1.66 8.50 -26.25
N ILE A 718 -1.48 8.42 -24.93
CA ILE A 718 -2.41 9.02 -23.94
C ILE A 718 -2.47 10.54 -24.14
N GLN A 719 -1.33 11.20 -24.30
CA GLN A 719 -1.26 12.64 -24.57
C GLN A 719 -1.98 12.99 -25.88
N ALA A 720 -1.74 12.23 -26.95
CA ALA A 720 -2.44 12.42 -28.22
C ALA A 720 -3.96 12.25 -28.09
N GLN A 721 -4.42 11.20 -27.40
CA GLN A 721 -5.86 10.97 -27.16
C GLN A 721 -6.49 12.14 -26.39
N ARG A 722 -5.84 12.59 -25.31
CA ARG A 722 -6.28 13.73 -24.50
C ARG A 722 -6.37 15.02 -25.30
N ASP A 723 -5.38 15.27 -26.16
CA ASP A 723 -5.41 16.43 -27.05
C ASP A 723 -6.47 16.30 -28.15
N TYR A 724 -6.71 15.09 -28.66
CA TYR A 724 -7.74 14.80 -29.65
C TYR A 724 -9.14 15.14 -29.14
N PHE A 725 -9.56 14.56 -28.01
CA PHE A 725 -10.94 14.73 -27.53
C PHE A 725 -11.16 15.99 -26.69
N GLY A 726 -10.09 16.58 -26.14
CA GLY A 726 -10.20 17.60 -25.10
C GLY A 726 -9.30 18.81 -25.29
N ALA A 727 -8.53 18.88 -26.38
CA ALA A 727 -7.57 19.96 -26.65
C ALA A 727 -6.66 20.25 -25.44
N HIS A 728 -6.24 19.19 -24.73
CA HIS A 728 -5.45 19.25 -23.51
C HIS A 728 -3.98 19.62 -23.74
N THR A 729 -3.57 19.81 -24.98
CA THR A 729 -2.19 20.06 -25.41
C THR A 729 -1.23 18.93 -25.05
N TYR A 730 -0.06 18.94 -25.66
CA TYR A 730 1.04 18.04 -25.33
C TYR A 730 2.39 18.71 -25.63
N GLU A 731 3.46 18.20 -25.05
CA GLU A 731 4.83 18.63 -25.37
C GLU A 731 5.42 17.74 -26.47
N ARG A 732 6.32 18.31 -27.27
CA ARG A 732 7.08 17.54 -28.27
C ARG A 732 8.48 17.20 -27.77
N LEU A 733 9.06 16.13 -28.28
CA LEU A 733 10.42 15.71 -27.95
C LEU A 733 11.48 16.72 -28.38
N ASP A 734 11.26 17.42 -29.49
CA ASP A 734 12.16 18.43 -30.06
C ASP A 734 12.01 19.82 -29.40
N GLN A 735 10.92 20.05 -28.66
CA GLN A 735 10.64 21.31 -27.97
C GLN A 735 10.06 21.07 -26.56
N PRO A 736 10.80 20.42 -25.63
CA PRO A 736 10.34 20.22 -24.26
C PRO A 736 10.03 21.56 -23.58
N GLY A 737 8.97 21.61 -22.78
CA GLY A 737 8.46 22.81 -22.12
C GLY A 737 7.46 23.62 -22.94
N GLN A 738 7.29 23.34 -24.23
CA GLN A 738 6.30 24.00 -25.09
C GLN A 738 5.09 23.09 -25.34
N PHE A 739 3.91 23.58 -24.96
CA PHE A 739 2.65 22.87 -25.14
C PHE A 739 1.99 23.25 -26.48
N VAL A 740 1.70 22.24 -27.30
CA VAL A 740 1.05 22.40 -28.60
C VAL A 740 -0.28 21.67 -28.65
N HIS A 741 -1.22 22.20 -29.43
CA HIS A 741 -2.49 21.53 -29.77
C HIS A 741 -2.47 21.17 -31.25
N THR A 742 -2.83 19.92 -31.57
CA THR A 742 -3.01 19.48 -32.96
C THR A 742 -4.49 19.45 -33.31
N ASN A 743 -4.84 20.00 -34.48
CA ASN A 743 -6.20 19.84 -35.01
C ASN A 743 -6.38 18.44 -35.61
N TRP A 744 -6.70 17.46 -34.77
CA TRP A 744 -6.81 16.06 -35.16
C TRP A 744 -8.03 15.73 -36.04
N THR A 745 -9.06 16.57 -36.04
CA THR A 745 -10.31 16.29 -36.76
C THR A 745 -10.42 17.06 -38.08
N GLY A 746 -9.56 18.06 -38.30
CA GLY A 746 -9.69 19.03 -39.39
C GLY A 746 -10.92 19.95 -39.27
N ARG A 747 -11.72 19.78 -38.21
CA ARG A 747 -12.97 20.53 -37.95
C ARG A 747 -12.92 21.30 -36.63
N GLY A 748 -11.93 21.02 -35.77
CA GLY A 748 -11.69 21.77 -34.53
C GLY A 748 -11.10 23.15 -34.79
N GLY A 749 -11.50 24.15 -34.00
CA GLY A 749 -10.90 25.49 -34.03
C GLY A 749 -9.49 25.51 -33.43
N ARG A 750 -8.78 26.65 -33.54
CA ARG A 750 -7.42 26.86 -32.96
C ARG A 750 -7.39 27.01 -31.43
N VAL A 751 -8.52 26.80 -30.75
CA VAL A 751 -8.68 27.09 -29.32
C VAL A 751 -8.25 25.86 -28.51
N ALA A 752 -7.16 25.97 -27.77
CA ALA A 752 -6.70 24.94 -26.84
C ALA A 752 -7.32 25.14 -25.45
N SER A 753 -7.52 24.07 -24.69
CA SER A 753 -7.80 24.18 -23.26
C SER A 753 -6.49 24.62 -22.57
N SER A 754 -6.31 25.93 -22.39
CA SER A 754 -5.15 26.45 -21.67
C SER A 754 -5.11 25.85 -20.27
N THR A 755 -3.92 25.56 -19.78
CA THR A 755 -3.69 24.92 -18.48
C THR A 755 -4.31 25.74 -17.35
N TYR A 756 -5.50 25.37 -16.89
CA TYR A 756 -5.99 25.81 -15.59
C TYR A 756 -5.16 25.08 -14.52
N GLN A 757 -4.58 25.84 -13.59
CA GLN A 757 -4.18 25.30 -12.29
C GLN A 757 -5.47 25.19 -11.47
N ALA A 758 -5.91 23.96 -11.23
CA ALA A 758 -7.08 23.65 -10.40
C ALA A 758 -6.61 23.23 -9.01
#